data_AF-A0A7C7VQM8-F1
#
_entry.id   AF-A0A7C7VQM8-F1
#
_cell.length_a   1.000
_cell.length_b   1.000
_cell.length_c   1.000
_cell.angle_alpha   90.00
_cell.angle_beta   90.00
_cell.angle_gamma   90.00
#
_symmetry.space_group_name_H-M   'P 1'
#
loop_
_entity.id
_entity.type
_entity.pdbx_description
1 polymer ?
#
loop_
_entity_poly.entity_id
_entity_poly.type
_entity_poly.pdbx_seq_one_letter_code
_entity_poly.pdbx_strand_id
1 'polypeptide(L)'
;MTPKRKLVIALAGNANVGKSLDGETEVKVFYKGKWRIIKLRRLVKEIFNSQQTIKIGESLYSKPKNLFCLSLDKKRMKPVVAKVSCVVEHKNSEDLLMIKTRSGRVIAATKDHNFLIFKKNKVVILDGEHIAAGDLIPAFDELSCDRNMKHEIKEMTSNKLLLDPIDCIKKFKPRDKYVYDLVVEEYENFMLANGAFIHNSVIFNQLTGLHQHIGNWPGKTVEKAEGTLHFRGYEIDIIDLPGIYSLSTFSLEELISREFIAVERPDLVINVVDASVLERNLFFTLQLIELETPIVISLNQIDIASRKGIKIDYRRLERILGVPVVPTVAINGRGIYQLLEKAVDVIEKGRIKPKKIEYGSEVERRIKKLTQLLEKIQFKYPSRWTSIKLLEGDREVKKELRKINPEILEIARKLAEEIEEIHGHSCSTVITSERYEAAGRIVREVQRIVAPIKPSLSERIHNITTHRVVGYIIMSIILLSIFYSIFILGDYFSGILSDILYGFEPSFKSFFGKGPLGSLLWGGILEGIIAGVTIVIPYLVPFYLILYTLEDSGYLSRIAFLTDSLMHRMGLHGKAFIPIMLAYGCNVPACLGCRIMETRRERFLAAFVVTLVPCAAVTVIILGLVGKFVGMNWALTLYIIDVLIIFSLGRLAFKALPGEPTALIMEMSEYRIPHWETVLKQTWFRLEEYIKMAFPLIIAGSFVIKTIEVLGLLRAVQQILSPITTLWLGLPPETGVTLIFGVLRKELMLVMLATLLGTTNFSTVLTSTQMIVFTIVAMLYIPCIATIAALVKEFGWKRASLITILEIFFAIFAGGIAARILVYLNL
;
A
#
# COMPACT_ATOMS: atom_id res chain seq x y z
N MET A 1 -17.92 -42.19 30.04
CA MET A 1 -16.56 -42.76 30.17
C MET A 1 -15.80 -41.85 31.12
N THR A 2 -15.36 -42.35 32.26
CA THR A 2 -14.43 -41.65 33.15
C THR A 2 -13.11 -41.43 32.40
N PRO A 3 -12.57 -40.20 32.34
CA PRO A 3 -11.32 -39.93 31.62
C PRO A 3 -10.16 -40.71 32.26
N LYS A 4 -9.26 -41.26 31.44
CA LYS A 4 -8.12 -42.07 31.92
C LYS A 4 -7.16 -41.24 32.78
N ARG A 5 -6.99 -39.94 32.47
CA ARG A 5 -6.16 -38.95 33.18
C ARG A 5 -6.42 -37.55 32.60
N LYS A 6 -6.29 -36.49 33.41
CA LYS A 6 -6.30 -35.09 32.96
C LYS A 6 -4.87 -34.67 32.54
N LEU A 7 -4.73 -34.06 31.37
CA LEU A 7 -3.46 -33.61 30.78
C LEU A 7 -3.45 -32.10 30.62
N VAL A 8 -2.30 -31.47 30.79
CA VAL A 8 -2.08 -30.05 30.53
C VAL A 8 -1.12 -29.88 29.35
N ILE A 9 -1.58 -29.29 28.26
CA ILE A 9 -0.78 -29.00 27.07
C ILE A 9 -0.66 -27.49 26.89
N ALA A 10 0.56 -26.99 26.74
CA ALA A 10 0.78 -25.58 26.43
C ALA A 10 0.88 -25.37 24.92
N LEU A 11 0.22 -24.35 24.36
CA LEU A 11 0.54 -23.83 23.03
C LEU A 11 1.57 -22.72 23.18
N ALA A 12 2.71 -22.88 22.51
CA ALA A 12 3.77 -21.88 22.50
C ALA A 12 4.10 -21.52 21.05
N GLY A 13 4.25 -20.24 20.74
CA GLY A 13 4.64 -19.78 19.39
C GLY A 13 4.15 -18.38 19.13
N ASN A 14 4.41 -17.86 17.92
CA ASN A 14 3.87 -16.56 17.52
C ASN A 14 2.34 -16.67 17.32
N ALA A 15 1.59 -16.34 18.36
CA ALA A 15 0.13 -16.29 18.35
C ALA A 15 -0.36 -15.04 17.60
N ASN A 16 -1.05 -15.24 16.47
CA ASN A 16 -1.98 -14.25 15.93
C ASN A 16 -3.34 -14.46 16.63
N VAL A 17 -3.64 -13.61 17.61
CA VAL A 17 -4.80 -13.66 18.53
C VAL A 17 -6.13 -13.33 17.82
N GLY A 18 -7.24 -13.91 18.31
CA GLY A 18 -8.63 -13.73 17.84
C GLY A 18 -9.29 -12.43 18.33
N LYS A 19 -10.42 -12.04 17.71
CA LYS A 19 -10.91 -10.64 17.68
C LYS A 19 -12.46 -10.55 17.74
N SER A 20 -13.05 -9.52 18.36
CA SER A 20 -14.51 -9.42 18.65
C SER A 20 -15.27 -8.25 17.96
N LEU A 21 -16.61 -8.26 18.01
CA LEU A 21 -17.55 -7.32 17.34
C LEU A 21 -18.38 -6.45 18.29
N ASP A 22 -18.95 -5.33 17.80
CA ASP A 22 -19.87 -4.48 18.57
C ASP A 22 -21.22 -5.16 18.85
N GLY A 23 -21.81 -4.87 20.01
CA GLY A 23 -23.08 -5.47 20.46
C GLY A 23 -24.33 -5.04 19.70
N GLU A 24 -24.29 -3.90 19.03
CA GLU A 24 -25.40 -3.44 18.17
C GLU A 24 -25.35 -4.08 16.77
N THR A 25 -24.29 -4.84 16.47
CA THR A 25 -24.19 -5.58 15.22
C THR A 25 -25.27 -6.65 15.15
N GLU A 26 -26.04 -6.61 14.07
CA GLU A 26 -27.10 -7.59 13.80
C GLU A 26 -26.52 -8.81 13.08
N VAL A 27 -26.94 -10.01 13.49
CA VAL A 27 -26.57 -11.27 12.87
C VAL A 27 -27.81 -12.04 12.43
N LYS A 28 -27.69 -12.77 11.33
CA LYS A 28 -28.74 -13.66 10.84
C LYS A 28 -28.48 -15.08 11.34
N VAL A 29 -29.37 -15.58 12.19
CA VAL A 29 -29.23 -16.90 12.83
C VAL A 29 -30.53 -17.69 12.78
N PHE A 30 -30.42 -19.02 12.71
CA PHE A 30 -31.53 -19.93 12.92
C PHE A 30 -31.54 -20.31 14.41
N TYR A 31 -32.55 -19.82 15.13
CA TYR A 31 -32.67 -20.00 16.57
C TYR A 31 -34.14 -20.20 16.98
N LYS A 32 -34.39 -21.18 17.85
CA LYS A 32 -35.75 -21.57 18.28
C LYS A 32 -36.69 -21.91 17.10
N GLY A 33 -36.18 -22.68 16.14
CA GLY A 33 -36.98 -23.26 15.04
C GLY A 33 -37.29 -22.34 13.86
N LYS A 34 -36.79 -21.09 13.85
CA LYS A 34 -36.93 -20.17 12.70
C LYS A 34 -35.70 -19.28 12.51
N TRP A 35 -35.52 -18.77 11.29
CA TRP A 35 -34.53 -17.73 11.00
C TRP A 35 -34.96 -16.39 11.59
N ARG A 36 -34.01 -15.66 12.17
CA ARG A 36 -34.23 -14.32 12.72
C ARG A 36 -33.00 -13.47 12.51
N ILE A 37 -33.23 -12.18 12.27
CA ILE A 37 -32.22 -11.14 12.45
C ILE A 37 -32.31 -10.66 13.89
N ILE A 38 -31.18 -10.66 14.58
CA ILE A 38 -31.11 -10.30 16.00
C ILE A 38 -29.77 -9.63 16.29
N LYS A 39 -29.78 -8.59 17.12
CA LYS A 39 -28.55 -7.95 17.63
C LYS A 39 -27.74 -8.96 18.44
N LEU A 40 -26.43 -9.01 18.25
CA LEU A 40 -25.52 -9.92 18.96
C LEU A 40 -25.74 -9.83 20.46
N ARG A 41 -25.76 -8.63 21.03
CA ARG A 41 -26.04 -8.41 22.46
C ARG A 41 -27.33 -9.09 22.92
N ARG A 42 -28.41 -8.95 22.14
CA ARG A 42 -29.72 -9.51 22.49
C ARG A 42 -29.70 -11.04 22.36
N LEU A 43 -29.12 -11.57 21.29
CA LEU A 43 -28.98 -13.01 21.08
C LEU A 43 -28.19 -13.66 22.21
N VAL A 44 -27.02 -13.09 22.52
CA VAL A 44 -26.13 -13.57 23.57
C VAL A 44 -26.83 -13.50 24.93
N LYS A 45 -27.48 -12.39 25.27
CA LYS A 45 -28.27 -12.26 26.51
C LYS A 45 -29.46 -13.23 26.57
N GLU A 46 -30.17 -13.47 25.48
CA GLU A 46 -31.28 -14.43 25.43
C GLU A 46 -30.79 -15.88 25.65
N ILE A 47 -29.64 -16.24 25.07
CA ILE A 47 -29.00 -17.55 25.31
C ILE A 47 -28.55 -17.62 26.77
N PHE A 48 -27.94 -16.55 27.27
CA PHE A 48 -27.45 -16.48 28.64
C PHE A 48 -28.55 -16.59 29.70
N ASN A 49 -29.72 -16.02 29.42
CA ASN A 49 -30.87 -16.10 30.32
C ASN A 49 -31.61 -17.44 30.24
N SER A 50 -31.42 -18.22 29.17
CA SER A 50 -32.17 -19.47 28.93
C SER A 50 -31.33 -20.75 29.06
N GLN A 51 -30.01 -20.61 29.16
CA GLN A 51 -29.06 -21.72 29.18
C GLN A 51 -27.97 -21.45 30.20
N GLN A 52 -27.23 -22.49 30.56
CA GLN A 52 -26.13 -22.35 31.51
C GLN A 52 -25.06 -21.41 30.91
N THR A 53 -24.74 -20.37 31.68
CA THR A 53 -23.69 -19.41 31.37
C THR A 53 -22.48 -19.68 32.22
N ILE A 54 -21.32 -19.46 31.62
CA ILE A 54 -20.03 -19.57 32.29
C ILE A 54 -19.43 -18.17 32.27
N LYS A 55 -19.27 -17.57 33.44
CA LYS A 55 -18.57 -16.28 33.61
C LYS A 55 -17.10 -16.52 33.86
N ILE A 56 -16.26 -15.86 33.08
CA ILE A 56 -14.81 -16.04 33.10
C ILE A 56 -14.17 -14.65 32.97
N GLY A 57 -13.62 -14.15 34.07
CA GLY A 57 -13.17 -12.76 34.18
C GLY A 57 -14.33 -11.76 33.98
N GLU A 58 -14.14 -10.79 33.09
CA GLU A 58 -15.19 -9.85 32.66
C GLU A 58 -15.95 -10.32 31.41
N SER A 59 -15.73 -11.57 31.00
CA SER A 59 -16.37 -12.19 29.83
C SER A 59 -17.38 -13.27 30.22
N LEU A 60 -18.42 -13.47 29.42
CA LEU A 60 -19.46 -14.48 29.59
C LEU A 60 -19.53 -15.38 28.36
N TYR A 61 -19.78 -16.68 28.57
CA TYR A 61 -19.83 -17.70 27.52
C TYR A 61 -21.05 -18.58 27.70
N SER A 62 -21.62 -19.07 26.59
CA SER A 62 -22.67 -20.10 26.64
C SER A 62 -22.72 -20.90 25.35
N LYS A 63 -22.96 -22.21 25.50
CA LYS A 63 -23.10 -23.15 24.39
C LYS A 63 -24.57 -23.24 23.96
N PRO A 64 -24.97 -22.65 22.83
CA PRO A 64 -26.36 -22.56 22.44
C PRO A 64 -26.88 -23.92 21.93
N LYS A 65 -28.03 -24.35 22.46
CA LYS A 65 -28.79 -25.46 21.87
C LYS A 65 -29.43 -25.02 20.54
N ASN A 66 -29.12 -25.74 19.46
CA ASN A 66 -29.72 -25.59 18.12
C ASN A 66 -29.65 -24.15 17.56
N LEU A 67 -28.49 -23.51 17.68
CA LEU A 67 -28.19 -22.25 17.00
C LEU A 67 -27.33 -22.52 15.75
N PHE A 68 -27.77 -21.99 14.62
CA PHE A 68 -27.03 -22.05 13.37
C PHE A 68 -26.89 -20.65 12.80
N CYS A 69 -25.82 -20.41 12.07
CA CYS A 69 -25.57 -19.18 11.35
C CYS A 69 -25.23 -19.50 9.89
N LEU A 70 -25.04 -18.45 9.09
CA LEU A 70 -24.59 -18.58 7.72
C LEU A 70 -23.09 -18.34 7.67
N SER A 71 -22.36 -19.21 6.98
CA SER A 71 -20.92 -19.12 6.74
C SER A 71 -20.63 -19.19 5.25
N LEU A 72 -19.46 -18.74 4.83
CA LEU A 72 -18.97 -18.78 3.46
C LEU A 72 -17.99 -19.95 3.30
N ASP A 73 -18.35 -20.91 2.44
CA ASP A 73 -17.40 -21.90 1.94
C ASP A 73 -16.46 -21.19 0.95
N LYS A 74 -15.24 -20.89 1.40
CA LYS A 74 -14.21 -20.18 0.62
C LYS A 74 -13.78 -20.93 -0.66
N LYS A 75 -13.99 -22.26 -0.74
CA LYS A 75 -13.64 -23.06 -1.93
C LYS A 75 -14.72 -22.98 -3.00
N ARG A 76 -15.98 -23.04 -2.57
CA ARG A 76 -17.13 -23.01 -3.48
C ARG A 76 -17.66 -21.60 -3.73
N MET A 77 -17.20 -20.63 -2.94
CA MET A 77 -17.70 -19.25 -2.88
C MET A 77 -19.23 -19.22 -2.73
N LYS A 78 -19.76 -20.13 -1.92
CA LYS A 78 -21.20 -20.29 -1.66
C LYS A 78 -21.48 -20.24 -0.16
N PRO A 79 -22.63 -19.72 0.24
CA PRO A 79 -22.99 -19.71 1.64
C PRO A 79 -23.46 -21.11 2.06
N VAL A 80 -23.20 -21.45 3.31
CA VAL A 80 -23.52 -22.74 3.93
C VAL A 80 -24.07 -22.48 5.33
N VAL A 81 -25.00 -23.32 5.76
CA VAL A 81 -25.53 -23.27 7.13
C VAL A 81 -24.55 -24.01 8.03
N ALA A 82 -24.04 -23.31 9.04
CA ALA A 82 -23.06 -23.83 9.96
C ALA A 82 -23.56 -23.70 11.41
N LYS A 83 -23.24 -24.70 12.23
CA LYS A 83 -23.68 -24.72 13.63
C LYS A 83 -22.81 -23.78 14.46
N VAL A 84 -23.44 -22.93 15.25
CA VAL A 84 -22.73 -22.09 16.22
C VAL A 84 -22.49 -22.93 17.46
N SER A 85 -21.24 -23.15 17.80
CA SER A 85 -20.90 -24.04 18.90
C SER A 85 -20.89 -23.32 20.25
N CYS A 86 -20.80 -21.97 20.28
CA CYS A 86 -20.86 -21.10 21.47
C CYS A 86 -20.79 -19.62 21.09
N VAL A 87 -21.31 -18.83 22.02
CA VAL A 87 -21.43 -17.38 21.94
C VAL A 87 -20.69 -16.73 23.10
N VAL A 88 -20.09 -15.57 22.85
CA VAL A 88 -19.20 -14.90 23.81
C VAL A 88 -19.57 -13.43 23.97
N GLU A 89 -19.47 -12.91 25.19
CA GLU A 89 -19.48 -11.48 25.56
C GLU A 89 -18.15 -11.18 26.27
N HIS A 90 -17.41 -10.16 25.84
CA HIS A 90 -16.16 -9.69 26.45
C HIS A 90 -16.25 -8.22 26.79
N LYS A 91 -15.60 -7.76 27.85
CA LYS A 91 -15.52 -6.32 28.14
C LYS A 91 -14.41 -5.68 27.29
N ASN A 92 -14.72 -4.58 26.62
CA ASN A 92 -13.76 -3.83 25.80
C ASN A 92 -13.59 -2.41 26.37
N SER A 93 -12.34 -1.94 26.40
CA SER A 93 -11.98 -0.59 26.84
C SER A 93 -11.42 0.30 25.72
N GLU A 94 -11.24 -0.27 24.53
CA GLU A 94 -10.65 0.41 23.38
C GLU A 94 -11.67 0.90 22.35
N ASP A 95 -11.24 1.86 21.52
CA ASP A 95 -12.02 2.35 20.39
C ASP A 95 -12.26 1.23 19.34
N LEU A 96 -13.50 1.10 18.89
CA LEU A 96 -13.88 0.21 17.80
C LEU A 96 -13.70 0.89 16.44
N LEU A 97 -13.56 0.08 15.40
CA LEU A 97 -13.65 0.49 14.01
C LEU A 97 -15.07 0.28 13.50
N MET A 98 -15.69 1.35 13.01
CA MET A 98 -16.91 1.31 12.23
C MET A 98 -16.55 1.35 10.74
N ILE A 99 -16.83 0.26 10.07
CA ILE A 99 -16.63 0.05 8.64
C ILE A 99 -18.00 0.19 7.98
N LYS A 100 -18.16 1.23 7.18
CA LYS A 100 -19.33 1.40 6.34
C LYS A 100 -18.97 0.97 4.93
N THR A 101 -19.81 0.17 4.30
CA THR A 101 -19.70 -0.24 2.89
C THR A 101 -20.57 0.65 2.00
N ARG A 102 -20.33 0.62 0.69
CA ARG A 102 -21.07 1.46 -0.26
C ARG A 102 -22.54 1.09 -0.38
N SER A 103 -22.89 -0.18 -0.20
CA SER A 103 -24.31 -0.55 -0.16
C SER A 103 -25.00 -0.13 1.16
N GLY A 104 -24.29 0.58 2.04
CA GLY A 104 -24.82 1.08 3.31
C GLY A 104 -24.66 0.11 4.49
N ARG A 105 -24.04 -1.07 4.30
CA ARG A 105 -23.80 -2.02 5.39
C ARG A 105 -22.80 -1.44 6.37
N VAL A 106 -23.10 -1.53 7.66
CA VAL A 106 -22.20 -1.09 8.73
C VAL A 106 -21.72 -2.32 9.50
N ILE A 107 -20.41 -2.43 9.66
CA ILE A 107 -19.74 -3.47 10.46
C ILE A 107 -18.92 -2.76 11.52
N ALA A 108 -19.16 -3.06 12.79
CA ALA A 108 -18.42 -2.47 13.89
C ALA A 108 -17.63 -3.57 14.61
N ALA A 109 -16.30 -3.44 14.66
CA ALA A 109 -15.42 -4.44 15.24
C ALA A 109 -14.20 -3.82 15.92
N THR A 110 -13.49 -4.62 16.71
CA THR A 110 -12.19 -4.23 17.31
C THR A 110 -11.15 -3.93 16.23
N LYS A 111 -10.16 -3.07 16.53
CA LYS A 111 -9.10 -2.71 15.56
C LYS A 111 -8.34 -3.91 15.05
N ASP A 112 -8.11 -4.86 15.93
CA ASP A 112 -7.44 -6.06 15.53
C ASP A 112 -8.35 -6.94 14.68
N HIS A 113 -9.68 -6.79 14.60
CA HIS A 113 -10.56 -7.78 13.94
C HIS A 113 -10.21 -8.19 12.51
N ASN A 114 -10.29 -9.50 12.21
CA ASN A 114 -9.89 -10.07 10.93
C ASN A 114 -11.11 -10.07 10.01
N PHE A 115 -10.97 -9.43 8.87
CA PHE A 115 -11.99 -9.35 7.85
C PHE A 115 -11.66 -10.29 6.70
N LEU A 116 -12.70 -10.94 6.17
CA LEU A 116 -12.62 -11.58 4.87
C LEU A 116 -12.67 -10.48 3.82
N ILE A 117 -11.56 -10.25 3.13
CA ILE A 117 -11.48 -9.28 2.06
C ILE A 117 -11.26 -10.02 0.75
N PHE A 118 -12.16 -9.81 -0.19
CA PHE A 118 -12.01 -10.32 -1.54
C PHE A 118 -11.09 -9.40 -2.34
N LYS A 119 -9.85 -9.84 -2.54
CA LYS A 119 -8.82 -9.06 -3.24
C LYS A 119 -8.21 -9.93 -4.34
N LYS A 120 -8.18 -9.40 -5.58
CA LYS A 120 -7.57 -10.09 -6.74
C LYS A 120 -8.14 -11.50 -6.99
N ASN A 121 -9.46 -11.62 -6.98
CA ASN A 121 -10.20 -12.87 -7.25
C ASN A 121 -9.93 -14.01 -6.23
N LYS A 122 -9.48 -13.66 -5.02
CA LYS A 122 -9.25 -14.59 -3.91
C LYS A 122 -9.69 -13.93 -2.60
N VAL A 123 -10.13 -14.74 -1.66
CA VAL A 123 -10.42 -14.30 -0.28
C VAL A 123 -9.08 -14.21 0.48
N VAL A 124 -8.79 -13.03 1.02
CA VAL A 124 -7.63 -12.70 1.85
C VAL A 124 -8.14 -12.31 3.24
N ILE A 125 -7.31 -12.46 4.25
CA ILE A 125 -7.65 -12.14 5.65
C ILE A 125 -6.79 -10.95 6.03
N LEU A 126 -7.41 -9.83 6.38
CA LEU A 126 -6.73 -8.61 6.82
C LEU A 126 -7.30 -8.21 8.17
N ASP A 127 -6.48 -7.71 9.08
CA ASP A 127 -7.00 -7.12 10.31
C ASP A 127 -7.58 -5.70 10.06
N GLY A 128 -8.27 -5.17 11.06
CA GLY A 128 -8.96 -3.89 10.99
C GLY A 128 -8.03 -2.69 10.78
N GLU A 129 -6.75 -2.79 11.12
CA GLU A 129 -5.76 -1.74 10.87
C GLU A 129 -5.25 -1.76 9.42
N HIS A 130 -5.29 -2.93 8.77
CA HIS A 130 -4.79 -3.13 7.41
C HIS A 130 -5.88 -3.12 6.32
N ILE A 131 -7.17 -3.03 6.70
CA ILE A 131 -8.27 -2.78 5.74
C ILE A 131 -8.32 -1.32 5.31
N ALA A 132 -8.67 -1.09 4.05
CA ALA A 132 -8.80 0.24 3.49
C ALA A 132 -10.17 0.45 2.82
N ALA A 133 -10.58 1.71 2.68
CA ALA A 133 -11.70 2.05 1.81
C ALA A 133 -11.43 1.51 0.39
N GLY A 134 -12.42 0.83 -0.19
CA GLY A 134 -12.34 0.13 -1.47
C GLY A 134 -12.08 -1.37 -1.37
N ASP A 135 -11.61 -1.89 -0.23
CA ASP A 135 -11.50 -3.33 -0.04
C ASP A 135 -12.90 -3.98 -0.09
N LEU A 136 -13.02 -5.13 -0.75
CA LEU A 136 -14.32 -5.76 -1.00
C LEU A 136 -14.65 -6.77 0.08
N ILE A 137 -15.75 -6.56 0.78
CA ILE A 137 -16.26 -7.52 1.75
C ILE A 137 -17.22 -8.46 1.02
N PRO A 138 -16.99 -9.79 1.06
CA PRO A 138 -17.94 -10.74 0.53
C PRO A 138 -19.25 -10.60 1.33
N ALA A 139 -20.34 -10.39 0.61
CA ALA A 139 -21.67 -10.21 1.15
C ALA A 139 -22.72 -10.94 0.30
N PHE A 140 -23.94 -11.11 0.82
CA PHE A 140 -25.10 -11.51 0.02
C PHE A 140 -26.22 -10.47 0.13
N ASP A 141 -27.14 -10.48 -0.84
CA ASP A 141 -28.39 -9.72 -0.74
C ASP A 141 -29.20 -10.22 0.45
N GLU A 142 -29.92 -9.31 1.09
CA GLU A 142 -30.75 -9.60 2.24
C GLU A 142 -31.78 -10.69 1.89
N LEU A 143 -31.60 -11.87 2.46
CA LEU A 143 -32.52 -12.99 2.32
C LEU A 143 -33.66 -12.82 3.34
N SER A 144 -34.92 -13.00 2.91
CA SER A 144 -36.08 -12.87 3.81
C SER A 144 -36.07 -13.92 4.93
N CYS A 145 -36.62 -13.57 6.10
CA CYS A 145 -36.61 -14.42 7.31
C CYS A 145 -37.85 -15.33 7.46
N ASP A 146 -38.74 -15.37 6.45
CA ASP A 146 -40.04 -16.03 6.56
C ASP A 146 -40.04 -17.51 6.13
N ARG A 147 -38.89 -18.04 5.71
CA ARG A 147 -38.78 -19.38 5.13
C ARG A 147 -38.15 -20.38 6.11
N ASN A 148 -38.40 -21.66 5.87
CA ASN A 148 -37.77 -22.72 6.66
C ASN A 148 -36.32 -22.96 6.20
N MET A 149 -35.52 -23.58 7.07
CA MET A 149 -34.07 -23.80 6.83
C MET A 149 -33.77 -24.48 5.48
N LYS A 150 -34.58 -25.43 5.03
CA LYS A 150 -34.38 -26.14 3.74
C LYS A 150 -34.65 -25.24 2.54
N HIS A 151 -35.70 -24.41 2.59
CA HIS A 151 -36.02 -23.47 1.51
C HIS A 151 -34.98 -22.36 1.41
N GLU A 152 -34.53 -21.83 2.55
CA GLU A 152 -33.50 -20.79 2.57
C GLU A 152 -32.16 -21.31 2.01
N ILE A 153 -31.72 -22.50 2.41
CA ILE A 153 -30.53 -23.14 1.81
C ILE A 153 -30.63 -23.24 0.29
N LYS A 154 -31.81 -23.59 -0.25
CA LYS A 154 -32.03 -23.75 -1.70
C LYS A 154 -31.95 -22.43 -2.45
N GLU A 155 -32.59 -21.38 -1.93
CA GLU A 155 -32.55 -20.02 -2.48
C GLU A 155 -31.16 -19.37 -2.36
N MET A 156 -30.46 -19.69 -1.28
CA MET A 156 -29.08 -19.25 -1.05
C MET A 156 -28.08 -19.90 -2.00
N THR A 157 -28.26 -21.17 -2.36
CA THR A 157 -27.44 -21.81 -3.40
C THR A 157 -27.64 -21.22 -4.80
N SER A 158 -28.75 -20.50 -5.02
CA SER A 158 -29.04 -19.76 -6.26
C SER A 158 -28.62 -18.29 -6.23
N ASN A 159 -28.49 -17.67 -5.06
CA ASN A 159 -28.06 -16.27 -4.95
C ASN A 159 -26.55 -16.12 -5.18
N LYS A 160 -26.17 -15.07 -5.91
CA LYS A 160 -24.78 -14.79 -6.27
C LYS A 160 -24.10 -14.02 -5.13
N LEU A 161 -22.86 -14.41 -4.80
CA LEU A 161 -22.04 -13.69 -3.84
C LEU A 161 -21.78 -12.26 -4.38
N LEU A 162 -22.10 -11.28 -3.55
CA LEU A 162 -21.80 -9.87 -3.78
C LEU A 162 -20.47 -9.54 -3.13
N LEU A 163 -19.79 -8.56 -3.70
CA LEU A 163 -18.51 -8.07 -3.20
C LEU A 163 -18.72 -6.59 -2.94
N ASP A 164 -18.97 -6.25 -1.68
CA ASP A 164 -19.39 -4.92 -1.28
C ASP A 164 -18.17 -4.10 -0.81
N PRO A 165 -17.78 -3.04 -1.54
CA PRO A 165 -16.62 -2.23 -1.19
C PRO A 165 -16.85 -1.45 0.10
N ILE A 166 -15.82 -1.38 0.93
CA ILE A 166 -15.75 -0.48 2.08
C ILE A 166 -15.77 0.97 1.58
N ASP A 167 -16.72 1.77 2.06
CA ASP A 167 -16.88 3.19 1.78
C ASP A 167 -16.03 4.05 2.73
N CYS A 168 -16.14 3.81 4.03
CA CYS A 168 -15.31 4.50 5.02
C CYS A 168 -15.07 3.68 6.29
N ILE A 169 -13.95 3.96 6.95
CA ILE A 169 -13.56 3.35 8.22
C ILE A 169 -13.39 4.49 9.23
N LYS A 170 -14.08 4.42 10.37
CA LYS A 170 -14.03 5.44 11.43
C LYS A 170 -13.78 4.79 12.78
N LYS A 171 -12.89 5.38 13.59
CA LYS A 171 -12.74 5.01 14.99
C LYS A 171 -13.88 5.64 15.80
N PHE A 172 -14.49 4.87 16.70
CA PHE A 172 -15.51 5.38 17.61
C PHE A 172 -15.47 4.62 18.93
N LYS A 173 -15.94 5.26 20.01
CA LYS A 173 -16.11 4.60 21.30
C LYS A 173 -17.44 3.85 21.33
N PRO A 174 -17.46 2.56 21.68
CA PRO A 174 -18.70 1.82 21.77
C PRO A 174 -19.59 2.40 22.88
N ARG A 175 -20.91 2.34 22.68
CA ARG A 175 -21.88 2.74 23.70
C ARG A 175 -21.98 1.72 24.84
N ASP A 176 -21.72 0.45 24.52
CA ASP A 176 -21.65 -0.62 25.50
C ASP A 176 -20.19 -0.85 25.92
N LYS A 177 -20.00 -1.30 27.16
CA LYS A 177 -18.67 -1.69 27.67
C LYS A 177 -18.25 -3.07 27.17
N TYR A 178 -19.09 -3.75 26.40
CA TYR A 178 -18.90 -5.13 26.00
C TYR A 178 -18.97 -5.31 24.47
N VAL A 179 -18.16 -6.23 23.96
CA VAL A 179 -18.09 -6.73 22.59
C VAL A 179 -18.46 -8.22 22.58
N TYR A 180 -18.85 -8.74 21.43
CA TYR A 180 -19.46 -10.06 21.30
C TYR A 180 -18.83 -10.87 20.17
N ASP A 181 -18.86 -12.20 20.27
CA ASP A 181 -18.37 -13.10 19.21
C ASP A 181 -19.20 -14.39 19.10
N LEU A 182 -19.20 -15.00 17.90
CA LEU A 182 -19.80 -16.30 17.61
C LEU A 182 -18.74 -17.22 17.02
N VAL A 183 -18.51 -18.37 17.63
CA VAL A 183 -17.61 -19.38 17.04
C VAL A 183 -18.43 -20.48 16.38
N VAL A 184 -18.01 -20.82 15.17
CA VAL A 184 -18.76 -21.63 14.23
C VAL A 184 -18.03 -22.95 13.99
N GLU A 185 -18.76 -24.07 14.01
CA GLU A 185 -18.23 -25.39 13.67
C GLU A 185 -17.88 -25.45 12.18
N GLU A 186 -16.71 -26.00 11.84
CA GLU A 186 -16.23 -26.27 10.46
C GLU A 186 -15.89 -25.06 9.58
N TYR A 187 -16.27 -23.83 9.97
CA TYR A 187 -16.05 -22.62 9.17
C TYR A 187 -15.44 -21.49 10.01
N GLU A 188 -14.48 -20.78 9.41
CA GLU A 188 -13.72 -19.71 10.09
C GLU A 188 -14.37 -18.33 9.94
N ASN A 189 -15.67 -18.30 9.65
CA ASN A 189 -16.39 -17.08 9.36
C ASN A 189 -17.90 -17.24 9.56
N PHE A 190 -18.58 -16.12 9.77
CA PHE A 190 -20.03 -16.07 9.78
C PHE A 190 -20.56 -14.77 9.17
N MET A 191 -21.83 -14.80 8.80
CA MET A 191 -22.55 -13.72 8.12
C MET A 191 -23.28 -12.84 9.13
N LEU A 192 -23.13 -11.53 8.95
CA LEU A 192 -23.92 -10.51 9.61
C LEU A 192 -25.30 -10.39 8.96
N ALA A 193 -26.26 -9.75 9.63
CA ALA A 193 -27.63 -9.59 9.13
C ALA A 193 -27.70 -8.78 7.83
N ASN A 194 -26.80 -7.81 7.70
CA ASN A 194 -26.62 -7.03 6.48
C ASN A 194 -26.00 -7.87 5.34
N GLY A 195 -25.63 -9.13 5.56
CA GLY A 195 -25.14 -10.05 4.54
C GLY A 195 -23.62 -10.17 4.43
N ALA A 196 -22.83 -9.35 5.13
CA ALA A 196 -21.36 -9.39 5.09
C ALA A 196 -20.76 -10.56 5.90
N PHE A 197 -19.66 -11.18 5.44
CA PHE A 197 -18.92 -12.19 6.22
C PHE A 197 -17.67 -11.63 6.90
N ILE A 198 -17.37 -12.16 8.09
CA ILE A 198 -16.26 -11.77 8.97
C ILE A 198 -15.47 -13.00 9.47
N HIS A 199 -14.20 -12.86 9.85
CA HIS A 199 -13.28 -14.00 10.09
C HIS A 199 -12.91 -14.23 11.57
N ASN A 200 -12.86 -15.50 12.00
CA ASN A 200 -12.43 -15.92 13.35
C ASN A 200 -11.01 -16.56 13.33
N SER A 201 -10.10 -16.25 14.28
CA SER A 201 -8.75 -16.88 14.38
C SER A 201 -8.81 -18.35 14.85
N VAL A 202 -7.74 -19.15 14.71
CA VAL A 202 -7.90 -20.58 14.32
C VAL A 202 -7.13 -21.69 15.07
N ILE A 203 -5.84 -21.66 15.49
CA ILE A 203 -5.25 -22.90 16.09
C ILE A 203 -5.84 -23.24 17.46
N PHE A 204 -5.74 -22.31 18.42
CA PHE A 204 -6.33 -22.50 19.74
C PHE A 204 -7.83 -22.78 19.61
N ASN A 205 -8.53 -22.00 18.78
CA ASN A 205 -9.96 -22.19 18.47
C ASN A 205 -10.30 -23.53 17.79
N GLN A 206 -9.43 -24.10 16.94
CA GLN A 206 -9.67 -25.42 16.34
C GLN A 206 -9.40 -26.55 17.32
N LEU A 207 -8.51 -26.34 18.30
CA LEU A 207 -8.17 -27.34 19.30
C LEU A 207 -9.15 -27.36 20.48
N THR A 208 -9.54 -26.19 20.98
CA THR A 208 -10.42 -26.04 22.15
C THR A 208 -11.87 -25.76 21.75
N GLY A 209 -12.13 -25.47 20.47
CA GLY A 209 -13.44 -25.05 20.00
C GLY A 209 -13.85 -23.79 20.74
N LEU A 210 -14.75 -24.00 21.70
CA LEU A 210 -15.42 -22.96 22.49
C LEU A 210 -15.42 -23.21 23.97
N HIS A 211 -14.76 -24.27 24.39
CA HIS A 211 -14.54 -24.60 25.77
C HIS A 211 -13.29 -23.85 26.23
N GLN A 212 -13.33 -22.51 26.14
CA GLN A 212 -12.22 -21.61 26.45
C GLN A 212 -12.54 -20.78 27.70
N HIS A 213 -11.52 -20.55 28.50
CA HIS A 213 -11.47 -19.73 29.69
C HIS A 213 -10.37 -18.68 29.50
N ILE A 214 -10.71 -17.39 29.52
CA ILE A 214 -9.75 -16.29 29.43
C ILE A 214 -9.71 -15.56 30.78
N GLY A 215 -8.55 -15.58 31.43
CA GLY A 215 -8.28 -14.89 32.69
C GLY A 215 -6.98 -14.10 32.62
N ASN A 216 -6.41 -13.75 33.78
CA ASN A 216 -5.09 -13.15 33.87
C ASN A 216 -4.11 -14.10 34.56
N TRP A 217 -2.84 -14.03 34.19
CA TRP A 217 -1.78 -14.74 34.91
C TRP A 217 -1.70 -14.23 36.37
N PRO A 218 -1.48 -15.12 37.37
CA PRO A 218 -1.51 -14.74 38.79
C PRO A 218 -0.62 -13.53 39.12
N GLY A 219 -1.25 -12.43 39.56
CA GLY A 219 -0.56 -11.20 39.94
C GLY A 219 0.04 -10.39 38.79
N LYS A 220 -0.33 -10.68 37.53
CA LYS A 220 0.16 -10.00 36.32
C LYS A 220 -0.98 -9.43 35.49
N THR A 221 -0.68 -8.46 34.62
CA THR A 221 -1.63 -7.81 33.70
C THR A 221 -1.72 -8.49 32.34
N VAL A 222 -1.12 -9.68 32.18
CA VAL A 222 -1.08 -10.43 30.92
C VAL A 222 -2.21 -11.45 30.92
N GLU A 223 -2.92 -11.54 29.80
CA GLU A 223 -4.03 -12.47 29.60
C GLU A 223 -3.54 -13.93 29.53
N LYS A 224 -4.34 -14.84 30.09
CA LYS A 224 -4.17 -16.29 30.05
C LYS A 224 -5.41 -16.90 29.41
N ALA A 225 -5.28 -17.47 28.21
CA ALA A 225 -6.35 -18.25 27.61
C ALA A 225 -6.08 -19.75 27.85
N GLU A 226 -7.08 -20.48 28.33
CA GLU A 226 -7.03 -21.91 28.56
C GLU A 226 -8.30 -22.56 27.99
N GLY A 227 -8.29 -23.83 27.63
CA GLY A 227 -9.49 -24.48 27.13
C GLY A 227 -9.38 -25.98 27.09
N THR A 228 -10.48 -26.66 27.39
CA THR A 228 -10.47 -28.11 27.61
C THR A 228 -11.07 -28.84 26.42
N LEU A 229 -10.41 -29.89 25.95
CA LEU A 229 -10.95 -30.84 24.97
C LEU A 229 -10.85 -32.28 25.46
N HIS A 230 -11.65 -33.16 24.86
CA HIS A 230 -11.54 -34.60 25.07
C HIS A 230 -11.02 -35.28 23.81
N PHE A 231 -9.93 -36.04 23.93
CA PHE A 231 -9.32 -36.74 22.81
C PHE A 231 -8.75 -38.09 23.27
N ARG A 232 -9.09 -39.19 22.59
CA ARG A 232 -8.67 -40.58 22.91
C ARG A 232 -8.89 -41.00 24.38
N GLY A 233 -9.94 -40.49 25.02
CA GLY A 233 -10.26 -40.81 26.42
C GLY A 233 -9.46 -40.01 27.46
N TYR A 234 -8.64 -39.07 27.02
CA TYR A 234 -8.02 -38.03 27.85
C TYR A 234 -8.87 -36.77 27.89
N GLU A 235 -8.85 -36.09 29.02
CA GLU A 235 -9.28 -34.70 29.15
C GLU A 235 -8.01 -33.84 29.10
N ILE A 236 -7.94 -32.94 28.13
CA ILE A 236 -6.75 -32.16 27.82
C ILE A 236 -7.07 -30.68 28.01
N ASP A 237 -6.45 -30.05 29.00
CA ASP A 237 -6.43 -28.60 29.17
C ASP A 237 -5.34 -28.02 28.28
N ILE A 238 -5.73 -27.26 27.27
CA ILE A 238 -4.84 -26.50 26.42
C ILE A 238 -4.70 -25.10 26.99
N ILE A 239 -3.48 -24.67 27.28
CA ILE A 239 -3.18 -23.31 27.74
C ILE A 239 -2.43 -22.57 26.63
N ASP A 240 -2.97 -21.47 26.16
CA ASP A 240 -2.32 -20.56 25.21
C ASP A 240 -1.32 -19.69 25.96
N LEU A 241 -0.04 -19.82 25.62
CA LEU A 241 1.00 -18.96 26.16
C LEU A 241 1.08 -17.67 25.33
N PRO A 242 1.44 -16.53 25.95
CA PRO A 242 1.70 -15.30 25.23
C PRO A 242 2.63 -15.50 24.03
N GLY A 243 2.31 -14.81 22.92
CA GLY A 243 3.13 -14.87 21.71
C GLY A 243 4.51 -14.26 21.93
N ILE A 244 5.56 -15.08 21.98
CA ILE A 244 6.93 -14.65 22.28
C ILE A 244 7.93 -15.12 21.23
N TYR A 245 9.00 -14.35 21.07
CA TYR A 245 10.10 -14.66 20.15
C TYR A 245 11.29 -15.33 20.84
N SER A 246 11.43 -15.18 22.15
CA SER A 246 12.52 -15.73 22.94
C SER A 246 12.11 -16.00 24.39
N LEU A 247 12.84 -16.84 25.12
CA LEU A 247 12.69 -17.03 26.57
C LEU A 247 13.65 -16.13 27.36
N SER A 248 13.72 -14.85 26.99
CA SER A 248 14.51 -13.84 27.70
C SER A 248 13.70 -13.22 28.85
N THR A 249 14.26 -12.24 29.55
CA THR A 249 13.59 -11.54 30.67
C THR A 249 13.29 -10.08 30.32
N PHE A 250 13.15 -9.74 29.04
CA PHE A 250 12.97 -8.36 28.63
C PHE A 250 11.50 -7.92 28.69
N SER A 251 10.57 -8.85 28.55
CA SER A 251 9.13 -8.60 28.68
C SER A 251 8.48 -9.50 29.74
N LEU A 252 7.29 -9.10 30.17
CA LEU A 252 6.55 -9.81 31.19
C LEU A 252 5.96 -11.12 30.63
N GLU A 253 5.61 -11.12 29.36
CA GLU A 253 5.10 -12.23 28.55
C GLU A 253 6.14 -13.35 28.41
N GLU A 254 7.39 -12.99 28.16
CA GLU A 254 8.52 -13.95 28.10
C GLU A 254 8.76 -14.59 29.46
N LEU A 255 8.71 -13.80 30.54
CA LEU A 255 8.88 -14.28 31.91
C LEU A 255 7.78 -15.27 32.30
N ILE A 256 6.52 -14.95 32.00
CA ILE A 256 5.35 -15.79 32.28
C ILE A 256 5.46 -17.13 31.54
N SER A 257 5.72 -17.08 30.23
CA SER A 257 5.83 -18.29 29.40
C SER A 257 6.95 -19.20 29.90
N ARG A 258 8.09 -18.61 30.27
CA ARG A 258 9.23 -19.32 30.83
C ARG A 258 8.92 -19.96 32.18
N GLU A 259 8.28 -19.23 33.09
CA GLU A 259 7.91 -19.76 34.41
C GLU A 259 6.88 -20.88 34.28
N PHE A 260 5.86 -20.72 33.45
CA PHE A 260 4.87 -21.75 33.22
C PHE A 260 5.48 -23.04 32.67
N ILE A 261 6.28 -22.94 31.60
CA ILE A 261 6.88 -24.11 30.94
C ILE A 261 7.82 -24.85 31.90
N ALA A 262 8.61 -24.14 32.70
CA ALA A 262 9.65 -24.76 33.51
C ALA A 262 9.23 -25.14 34.94
N VAL A 263 8.33 -24.36 35.55
CA VAL A 263 7.90 -24.52 36.95
C VAL A 263 6.60 -25.30 37.01
N GLU A 264 5.57 -24.86 36.28
CA GLU A 264 4.27 -25.58 36.24
C GLU A 264 4.35 -26.89 35.44
N ARG A 265 5.36 -27.00 34.55
CA ARG A 265 5.72 -28.24 33.82
C ARG A 265 4.51 -28.91 33.15
N PRO A 266 3.98 -28.32 32.07
CA PRO A 266 2.91 -28.95 31.30
C PRO A 266 3.34 -30.35 30.83
N ASP A 267 2.37 -31.26 30.65
CA ASP A 267 2.62 -32.62 30.17
C ASP A 267 3.23 -32.62 28.75
N LEU A 268 2.91 -31.59 27.94
CA LEU A 268 3.48 -31.35 26.62
C LEU A 268 3.39 -29.87 26.22
N VAL A 269 4.34 -29.42 25.41
CA VAL A 269 4.26 -28.14 24.68
C VAL A 269 4.03 -28.42 23.18
N ILE A 270 2.96 -27.87 22.62
CA ILE A 270 2.80 -27.77 21.16
C ILE A 270 3.43 -26.46 20.72
N ASN A 271 4.53 -26.56 19.99
CA ASN A 271 5.24 -25.41 19.45
C ASN A 271 4.76 -25.10 18.03
N VAL A 272 4.15 -23.94 17.84
CA VAL A 272 3.60 -23.49 16.55
C VAL A 272 4.67 -22.72 15.78
N VAL A 273 5.12 -23.29 14.66
CA VAL A 273 6.23 -22.79 13.84
C VAL A 273 5.71 -22.41 12.45
N ASP A 274 5.92 -21.16 12.02
CA ASP A 274 5.59 -20.73 10.66
C ASP A 274 6.60 -21.28 9.64
N ALA A 275 6.11 -22.15 8.74
CA ALA A 275 6.89 -22.75 7.67
C ALA A 275 7.49 -21.72 6.70
N SER A 276 6.86 -20.56 6.53
CA SER A 276 7.33 -19.53 5.58
C SER A 276 8.52 -18.72 6.10
N VAL A 277 8.79 -18.76 7.40
CA VAL A 277 9.91 -18.07 8.08
C VAL A 277 10.57 -19.02 9.09
N LEU A 278 10.93 -20.22 8.63
CA LEU A 278 11.36 -21.34 9.49
C LEU A 278 12.55 -20.98 10.38
N GLU A 279 13.59 -20.34 9.85
CA GLU A 279 14.83 -20.00 10.56
C GLU A 279 14.58 -19.17 11.82
N ARG A 280 13.77 -18.11 11.68
CA ARG A 280 13.40 -17.21 12.79
C ARG A 280 12.60 -17.95 13.87
N ASN A 281 11.72 -18.87 13.49
CA ASN A 281 10.89 -19.61 14.44
C ASN A 281 11.66 -20.77 15.12
N LEU A 282 12.67 -21.33 14.45
CA LEU A 282 13.53 -22.35 15.05
C LEU A 282 14.37 -21.80 16.20
N PHE A 283 14.71 -20.51 16.20
CA PHE A 283 15.38 -19.87 17.33
C PHE A 283 14.67 -20.11 18.67
N PHE A 284 13.36 -19.84 18.73
CA PHE A 284 12.54 -20.11 19.92
C PHE A 284 12.41 -21.62 20.20
N THR A 285 12.28 -22.42 19.14
CA THR A 285 12.19 -23.89 19.23
C THR A 285 13.41 -24.50 19.93
N LEU A 286 14.62 -24.00 19.63
CA LEU A 286 15.86 -24.46 20.26
C LEU A 286 15.87 -24.17 21.77
N GLN A 287 15.33 -23.03 22.21
CA GLN A 287 15.24 -22.70 23.64
C GLN A 287 14.23 -23.58 24.38
N LEU A 288 13.13 -23.98 23.74
CA LEU A 288 12.19 -24.97 24.30
C LEU A 288 12.85 -26.35 24.45
N ILE A 289 13.64 -26.75 23.45
CA ILE A 289 14.43 -27.99 23.48
C ILE A 289 15.47 -27.96 24.61
N GLU A 290 16.14 -26.83 24.85
CA GLU A 290 17.07 -26.65 25.97
C GLU A 290 16.40 -26.81 27.34
N LEU A 291 15.12 -26.44 27.48
CA LEU A 291 14.33 -26.65 28.69
C LEU A 291 13.93 -28.11 28.93
N GLU A 292 14.34 -29.03 28.07
CA GLU A 292 14.05 -30.47 28.14
C GLU A 292 12.54 -30.77 28.27
N THR A 293 11.68 -29.89 27.77
CA THR A 293 10.23 -30.09 27.83
C THR A 293 9.76 -31.03 26.71
N PRO A 294 8.80 -31.93 26.99
CA PRO A 294 8.18 -32.73 25.95
C PRO A 294 7.49 -31.80 24.94
N ILE A 295 7.85 -31.91 23.66
CA ILE A 295 7.43 -30.97 22.63
C ILE A 295 6.95 -31.69 21.36
N VAL A 296 5.90 -31.17 20.74
CA VAL A 296 5.49 -31.50 19.36
C VAL A 296 5.45 -30.21 18.55
N ILE A 297 6.03 -30.23 17.36
CA ILE A 297 6.07 -29.07 16.47
C ILE A 297 4.88 -29.12 15.51
N SER A 298 4.04 -28.08 15.56
CA SER A 298 3.05 -27.78 14.54
C SER A 298 3.69 -26.87 13.50
N LEU A 299 4.17 -27.45 12.40
CA LEU A 299 4.76 -26.71 11.30
C LEU A 299 3.62 -26.13 10.44
N ASN A 300 3.15 -24.94 10.80
CA ASN A 300 1.98 -24.28 10.26
C ASN A 300 2.29 -23.49 8.97
N GLN A 301 1.25 -23.12 8.21
CA GLN A 301 1.35 -22.33 6.97
C GLN A 301 2.16 -22.99 5.83
N ILE A 302 2.18 -24.33 5.77
CA ILE A 302 2.84 -25.10 4.70
C ILE A 302 2.34 -24.76 3.29
N ASP A 303 1.10 -24.28 3.15
CA ASP A 303 0.51 -23.85 1.89
C ASP A 303 1.08 -22.51 1.41
N ILE A 304 1.31 -21.57 2.35
CA ILE A 304 1.96 -20.28 2.07
C ILE A 304 3.44 -20.51 1.73
N ALA A 305 4.14 -21.34 2.50
CA ALA A 305 5.52 -21.72 2.21
C ALA A 305 5.65 -22.31 0.79
N SER A 306 4.77 -23.25 0.43
CA SER A 306 4.77 -23.86 -0.90
C SER A 306 4.53 -22.85 -2.04
N ARG A 307 3.66 -21.84 -1.84
CA ARG A 307 3.41 -20.77 -2.82
C ARG A 307 4.61 -19.86 -3.03
N LYS A 308 5.40 -19.62 -1.97
CA LYS A 308 6.67 -18.87 -2.03
C LYS A 308 7.83 -19.69 -2.62
N GLY A 309 7.57 -20.93 -3.06
CA GLY A 309 8.62 -21.82 -3.54
C GLY A 309 9.45 -22.46 -2.44
N ILE A 310 9.02 -22.40 -1.17
CA ILE A 310 9.73 -23.00 -0.04
C ILE A 310 9.21 -24.42 0.15
N LYS A 311 10.07 -25.42 -0.08
CA LYS A 311 9.80 -26.84 0.21
C LYS A 311 10.57 -27.26 1.45
N ILE A 312 9.89 -27.84 2.42
CA ILE A 312 10.48 -28.26 3.71
C ILE A 312 10.33 -29.77 3.86
N ASP A 313 11.43 -30.46 4.14
CA ASP A 313 11.46 -31.87 4.52
C ASP A 313 11.20 -32.00 6.03
N TYR A 314 9.93 -32.11 6.41
CA TYR A 314 9.50 -32.25 7.80
C TYR A 314 9.98 -33.56 8.46
N ARG A 315 10.20 -34.64 7.69
CA ARG A 315 10.74 -35.91 8.22
C ARG A 315 12.22 -35.79 8.57
N ARG A 316 12.97 -35.03 7.79
CA ARG A 316 14.36 -34.72 8.13
C ARG A 316 14.43 -33.78 9.33
N LEU A 317 13.55 -32.77 9.39
CA LEU A 317 13.45 -31.87 10.54
C LEU A 317 13.15 -32.63 11.84
N GLU A 318 12.20 -33.58 11.81
CA GLU A 318 11.87 -34.46 12.93
C GLU A 318 13.09 -35.29 13.40
N ARG A 319 13.87 -35.85 12.48
CA ARG A 319 15.10 -36.62 12.80
C ARG A 319 16.20 -35.75 13.40
N ILE A 320 16.37 -34.52 12.93
CA ILE A 320 17.42 -33.61 13.40
C ILE A 320 17.09 -33.10 14.80
N LEU A 321 15.85 -32.65 15.03
CA LEU A 321 15.41 -32.11 16.32
C LEU A 321 15.12 -33.22 17.35
N GLY A 322 14.83 -34.45 16.89
CA GLY A 322 14.44 -35.56 17.75
C GLY A 322 13.05 -35.40 18.37
N VAL A 323 12.19 -34.56 17.77
CA VAL A 323 10.84 -34.26 18.26
C VAL A 323 9.84 -34.35 17.09
N PRO A 324 8.60 -34.82 17.31
CA PRO A 324 7.65 -34.98 16.22
C PRO A 324 7.32 -33.64 15.54
N VAL A 325 7.32 -33.64 14.20
CA VAL A 325 6.99 -32.48 13.38
C VAL A 325 5.76 -32.81 12.53
N VAL A 326 4.65 -32.12 12.80
CA VAL A 326 3.40 -32.30 12.06
C VAL A 326 3.15 -31.10 11.16
N PRO A 327 3.09 -31.28 9.83
CA PRO A 327 2.76 -30.20 8.91
C PRO A 327 1.27 -29.85 9.02
N THR A 328 0.95 -28.59 9.33
CA THR A 328 -0.41 -28.11 9.55
C THR A 328 -0.78 -26.94 8.63
N VAL A 329 -2.06 -26.86 8.28
CA VAL A 329 -2.70 -25.64 7.77
C VAL A 329 -3.85 -25.35 8.71
N ALA A 330 -3.53 -24.61 9.78
CA ALA A 330 -4.45 -24.31 10.87
C ALA A 330 -5.81 -23.81 10.38
N ILE A 331 -5.78 -22.90 9.40
CA ILE A 331 -6.97 -22.29 8.83
C ILE A 331 -7.94 -23.31 8.20
N ASN A 332 -7.40 -24.42 7.69
CA ASN A 332 -8.20 -25.44 7.05
C ASN A 332 -8.45 -26.65 7.96
N GLY A 333 -8.08 -26.56 9.25
CA GLY A 333 -8.07 -27.69 10.20
C GLY A 333 -7.13 -28.83 9.80
N ARG A 334 -6.35 -28.67 8.72
CA ARG A 334 -5.53 -29.75 8.15
C ARG A 334 -4.34 -30.00 9.05
N GLY A 335 -4.17 -31.25 9.48
CA GLY A 335 -3.06 -31.67 10.34
C GLY A 335 -3.33 -31.54 11.84
N ILE A 336 -4.46 -30.96 12.26
CA ILE A 336 -4.78 -30.76 13.68
C ILE A 336 -5.05 -32.10 14.40
N TYR A 337 -5.80 -33.01 13.78
CA TYR A 337 -6.01 -34.36 14.35
C TYR A 337 -4.69 -35.12 14.51
N GLN A 338 -3.83 -35.06 13.49
CA GLN A 338 -2.51 -35.71 13.48
C GLN A 338 -1.58 -35.10 14.55
N LEU A 339 -1.71 -33.80 14.78
CA LEU A 339 -1.00 -33.07 15.83
C LEU A 339 -1.41 -33.57 17.22
N LEU A 340 -2.72 -33.68 17.48
CA LEU A 340 -3.26 -34.21 18.75
C LEU A 340 -2.94 -35.69 18.95
N GLU A 341 -3.02 -36.50 17.89
CA GLU A 341 -2.59 -37.90 17.90
C GLU A 341 -1.13 -38.02 18.31
N LYS A 342 -0.22 -37.26 17.67
CA LYS A 342 1.19 -37.26 18.04
C LYS A 342 1.44 -36.72 19.43
N ALA A 343 0.70 -35.71 19.87
CA ALA A 343 0.77 -35.18 21.22
C ALA A 343 0.47 -36.27 22.28
N VAL A 344 -0.63 -37.00 22.12
CA VAL A 344 -1.00 -38.10 23.02
C VAL A 344 0.01 -39.25 22.94
N ASP A 345 0.45 -39.64 21.75
CA ASP A 345 1.46 -40.70 21.58
C ASP A 345 2.77 -40.37 22.32
N VAL A 346 3.21 -39.10 22.32
CA VAL A 346 4.42 -38.65 23.02
C VAL A 346 4.24 -38.72 24.52
N ILE A 347 3.05 -38.37 25.02
CA ILE A 347 2.71 -38.43 26.44
C ILE A 347 2.64 -39.89 26.91
N GLU A 348 1.99 -40.78 26.15
CA GLU A 348 1.83 -42.21 26.50
C GLU A 348 3.15 -42.99 26.47
N LYS A 349 4.04 -42.72 25.50
CA LYS A 349 5.32 -43.43 25.35
C LYS A 349 6.36 -43.08 26.42
N GLY A 350 6.12 -42.03 27.21
CA GLY A 350 7.06 -41.52 28.19
C GLY A 350 8.17 -40.68 27.54
N ARG A 351 8.15 -39.38 27.83
CA ARG A 351 9.14 -38.33 27.50
C ARG A 351 10.19 -38.71 26.45
N ILE A 352 9.87 -38.49 25.17
CA ILE A 352 10.89 -38.34 24.13
C ILE A 352 11.74 -37.13 24.53
N LYS A 353 12.95 -37.37 25.04
CA LYS A 353 13.88 -36.27 25.32
C LYS A 353 14.33 -35.69 23.98
N PRO A 354 14.16 -34.37 23.75
CA PRO A 354 14.68 -33.72 22.57
C PRO A 354 16.16 -34.02 22.36
N LYS A 355 16.61 -34.06 21.10
CA LYS A 355 18.02 -34.25 20.82
C LYS A 355 18.79 -33.01 21.29
N LYS A 356 19.87 -33.22 22.04
CA LYS A 356 20.75 -32.12 22.46
C LYS A 356 21.40 -31.50 21.22
N ILE A 357 21.16 -30.21 21.02
CA ILE A 357 21.82 -29.41 19.99
C ILE A 357 23.12 -28.88 20.58
N GLU A 358 24.24 -29.25 19.98
CA GLU A 358 25.58 -28.81 20.39
C GLU A 358 25.96 -27.49 19.71
N TYR A 359 26.49 -26.56 20.50
CA TYR A 359 27.06 -25.32 20.02
C TYR A 359 28.54 -25.49 19.64
N GLY A 360 29.18 -24.44 19.15
CA GLY A 360 30.62 -24.41 18.91
C GLY A 360 31.40 -24.99 20.10
N SER A 361 32.48 -25.73 19.79
CA SER A 361 33.22 -26.52 20.80
C SER A 361 33.69 -25.69 22.02
N GLU A 362 34.01 -24.43 21.79
CA GLU A 362 34.44 -23.46 22.79
C GLU A 362 33.33 -23.10 23.78
N VAL A 363 32.11 -22.89 23.29
CA VAL A 363 30.93 -22.60 24.11
C VAL A 363 30.44 -23.88 24.79
N GLU A 364 30.37 -24.99 24.04
CA GLU A 364 29.87 -26.28 24.52
C GLU A 364 30.71 -26.85 25.67
N ARG A 365 32.05 -26.72 25.63
CA ARG A 365 32.94 -27.14 26.72
C ARG A 365 32.61 -26.44 28.04
N ARG A 366 32.25 -25.15 27.97
CA ARG A 366 31.97 -24.30 29.14
C ARG A 366 30.56 -24.56 29.67
N ILE A 367 29.59 -24.76 28.77
CA ILE A 367 28.26 -25.25 29.13
C ILE A 367 28.37 -26.59 29.86
N LYS A 368 29.16 -27.55 29.35
CA LYS A 368 29.37 -28.87 30.00
C LYS A 368 29.95 -28.73 31.40
N LYS A 369 30.97 -27.87 31.59
CA LYS A 369 31.60 -27.61 32.90
C LYS A 369 30.59 -27.05 33.92
N LEU A 370 29.77 -26.06 33.52
CA LEU A 370 28.71 -25.52 34.39
C LEU A 370 27.60 -26.55 34.65
N THR A 371 27.24 -27.33 33.64
CA THR A 371 26.18 -28.35 33.76
C THR A 371 26.54 -29.40 34.82
N GLN A 372 27.79 -29.88 34.84
CA GLN A 372 28.27 -30.84 35.84
C GLN A 372 28.25 -30.29 37.28
N LEU A 373 28.46 -28.99 37.46
CA LEU A 373 28.37 -28.34 38.76
C LEU A 373 26.91 -28.20 39.20
N LEU A 374 26.04 -27.84 38.27
CA LEU A 374 24.61 -27.63 38.52
C LEU A 374 23.83 -28.94 38.69
N GLU A 375 24.27 -30.05 38.10
CA GLU A 375 23.70 -31.39 38.34
C GLU A 375 23.77 -31.82 39.81
N LYS A 376 24.73 -31.27 40.58
CA LYS A 376 24.86 -31.53 42.03
C LYS A 376 23.87 -30.72 42.87
N ILE A 377 23.11 -29.80 42.25
CA ILE A 377 22.20 -28.89 42.92
C ILE A 377 20.78 -29.15 42.41
N GLN A 378 19.83 -29.24 43.34
CA GLN A 378 18.42 -29.30 42.98
C GLN A 378 17.92 -27.88 42.65
N PHE A 379 17.85 -27.55 41.36
CA PHE A 379 17.34 -26.28 40.87
C PHE A 379 16.06 -26.45 40.05
N LYS A 380 15.24 -25.39 39.96
CA LYS A 380 13.93 -25.45 39.30
C LYS A 380 14.01 -25.71 37.78
N TYR A 381 15.09 -25.24 37.14
CA TYR A 381 15.35 -25.41 35.71
C TYR A 381 16.37 -26.51 35.42
N PRO A 382 16.37 -27.12 34.21
CA PRO A 382 17.39 -28.08 33.80
C PRO A 382 18.82 -27.51 33.88
N SER A 383 19.79 -28.33 34.24
CA SER A 383 21.19 -27.91 34.45
C SER A 383 21.81 -27.32 33.19
N ARG A 384 21.51 -27.87 31.99
CA ARG A 384 22.02 -27.34 30.71
C ARG A 384 21.45 -25.95 30.42
N TRP A 385 20.14 -25.78 30.49
CA TRP A 385 19.49 -24.49 30.27
C TRP A 385 19.98 -23.43 31.26
N THR A 386 20.11 -23.80 32.52
CA THR A 386 20.63 -22.93 33.58
C THR A 386 22.07 -22.50 33.29
N SER A 387 22.91 -23.42 32.81
CA SER A 387 24.29 -23.12 32.39
C SER A 387 24.32 -22.07 31.28
N ILE A 388 23.48 -22.25 30.25
CA ILE A 388 23.40 -21.33 29.11
C ILE A 388 22.92 -19.95 29.58
N LYS A 389 21.88 -19.89 30.43
CA LYS A 389 21.32 -18.64 30.96
C LYS A 389 22.28 -17.89 31.88
N LEU A 390 23.10 -18.62 32.64
CA LEU A 390 24.17 -18.02 33.45
C LEU A 390 25.22 -17.33 32.57
N LEU A 391 25.62 -17.98 31.48
CA LEU A 391 26.57 -17.43 30.51
C LEU A 391 25.98 -16.24 29.74
N GLU A 392 24.68 -16.25 29.42
CA GLU A 392 23.95 -15.10 28.85
C GLU A 392 23.81 -13.93 29.82
N GLY A 393 24.02 -14.16 31.10
CA GLY A 393 23.92 -13.15 32.13
C GLY A 393 22.50 -12.87 32.64
N ASP A 394 21.59 -13.86 32.55
CA ASP A 394 20.20 -13.73 33.01
C ASP A 394 20.11 -13.28 34.48
N ARG A 395 19.44 -12.13 34.71
CA ARG A 395 19.38 -11.49 36.03
C ARG A 395 18.59 -12.32 37.06
N GLU A 396 17.53 -12.99 36.62
CA GLU A 396 16.63 -13.73 37.50
C GLU A 396 17.29 -15.05 37.94
N VAL A 397 17.91 -15.76 37.00
CA VAL A 397 18.66 -16.99 37.30
C VAL A 397 19.83 -16.69 38.23
N LYS A 398 20.58 -15.60 37.99
CA LYS A 398 21.65 -15.14 38.90
C LYS A 398 21.15 -14.84 40.30
N LYS A 399 20.03 -14.12 40.42
CA LYS A 399 19.42 -13.75 41.71
C LYS A 399 19.00 -14.97 42.53
N GLU A 400 18.37 -15.94 41.88
CA GLU A 400 17.90 -17.18 42.54
C GLU A 400 19.07 -18.09 42.93
N LEU A 401 20.07 -18.27 42.06
CA LEU A 401 21.25 -19.09 42.38
C LEU A 401 22.15 -18.46 43.44
N ARG A 402 22.20 -17.14 43.55
CA ARG A 402 22.96 -16.44 44.60
C ARG A 402 22.52 -16.85 46.01
N LYS A 403 21.25 -17.21 46.17
CA LYS A 403 20.67 -17.70 47.44
C LYS A 403 21.10 -19.14 47.76
N ILE A 404 21.46 -19.93 46.75
CA ILE A 404 21.74 -21.36 46.88
C ILE A 404 23.24 -21.63 46.92
N ASN A 405 23.99 -21.15 45.91
CA ASN A 405 25.43 -21.34 45.82
C ASN A 405 26.10 -20.16 45.08
N PRO A 406 26.74 -19.22 45.79
CA PRO A 406 27.38 -18.05 45.19
C PRO A 406 28.67 -18.39 44.42
N GLU A 407 29.33 -19.52 44.70
CA GLU A 407 30.60 -19.90 44.04
C GLU A 407 30.39 -20.21 42.55
N ILE A 408 29.25 -20.81 42.19
CA ILE A 408 28.91 -21.11 40.79
C ILE A 408 28.78 -19.84 39.97
N LEU A 409 28.32 -18.73 40.56
CA LEU A 409 28.19 -17.45 39.86
C LEU A 409 29.56 -16.89 39.47
N GLU A 410 30.56 -17.07 40.33
CA GLU A 410 31.92 -16.62 40.08
C GLU A 410 32.59 -17.50 39.00
N ILE A 411 32.34 -18.81 39.02
CA ILE A 411 32.81 -19.71 37.95
C ILE A 411 32.14 -19.37 36.62
N ALA A 412 30.82 -19.13 36.62
CA ALA A 412 30.09 -18.75 35.40
C ALA A 412 30.57 -17.42 34.83
N ARG A 413 30.89 -16.45 35.70
CA ARG A 413 31.48 -15.16 35.30
C ARG A 413 32.82 -15.35 34.60
N LYS A 414 33.74 -16.11 35.20
CA LYS A 414 35.06 -16.42 34.60
C LYS A 414 34.92 -17.12 33.25
N LEU A 415 34.02 -18.10 33.15
CA LEU A 415 33.79 -18.82 31.89
C LEU A 415 33.14 -17.94 30.81
N ALA A 416 32.32 -16.97 31.20
CA ALA A 416 31.78 -15.98 30.27
C ALA A 416 32.89 -15.03 29.78
N GLU A 417 33.75 -14.52 30.67
CA GLU A 417 34.91 -13.69 30.32
C GLU A 417 35.85 -14.40 29.34
N GLU A 418 36.13 -15.70 29.55
CA GLU A 418 36.92 -16.49 28.60
C GLU A 418 36.28 -16.60 27.19
N ILE A 419 34.95 -16.64 27.10
CA ILE A 419 34.24 -16.64 25.80
C ILE A 419 34.37 -15.26 25.15
N GLU A 420 34.25 -14.19 25.94
CA GLU A 420 34.38 -12.82 25.46
C GLU A 420 35.79 -12.53 24.93
N GLU A 421 36.83 -13.02 25.60
CA GLU A 421 38.22 -12.89 25.14
C GLU A 421 38.49 -13.62 23.82
N ILE A 422 37.88 -14.80 23.61
CA ILE A 422 38.07 -15.57 22.37
C ILE A 422 37.36 -14.93 21.18
N HIS A 423 36.13 -14.44 21.38
CA HIS A 423 35.27 -13.98 20.28
C HIS A 423 35.25 -12.46 20.09
N GLY A 424 35.75 -11.66 21.04
CA GLY A 424 35.75 -10.20 20.98
C GLY A 424 34.37 -9.55 21.15
N HIS A 425 33.36 -10.31 21.59
CA HIS A 425 31.99 -9.89 21.78
C HIS A 425 31.43 -10.42 23.10
N SER A 426 30.39 -9.78 23.64
CA SER A 426 29.77 -10.23 24.89
C SER A 426 29.26 -11.67 24.79
N CYS A 427 29.36 -12.44 25.87
CA CYS A 427 29.00 -13.86 25.90
C CYS A 427 27.54 -14.09 25.49
N SER A 428 26.64 -13.17 25.87
CA SER A 428 25.23 -13.19 25.47
C SER A 428 25.03 -13.05 23.96
N THR A 429 25.84 -12.21 23.30
CA THR A 429 25.82 -12.04 21.85
C THR A 429 26.33 -13.28 21.14
N VAL A 430 27.43 -13.87 21.65
CA VAL A 430 28.00 -15.11 21.12
C VAL A 430 26.98 -16.25 21.20
N ILE A 431 26.36 -16.48 22.36
CA ILE A 431 25.33 -17.53 22.52
C ILE A 431 24.12 -17.30 21.60
N THR A 432 23.69 -16.04 21.44
CA THR A 432 22.61 -15.69 20.52
C THR A 432 22.99 -16.02 19.08
N SER A 433 24.21 -15.68 18.67
CA SER A 433 24.75 -16.01 17.34
C SER A 433 24.85 -17.52 17.12
N GLU A 434 25.35 -18.28 18.11
CA GLU A 434 25.42 -19.74 18.07
C GLU A 434 24.04 -20.40 17.89
N ARG A 435 22.99 -19.87 18.53
CA ARG A 435 21.61 -20.33 18.31
C ARG A 435 21.10 -20.04 16.91
N TYR A 436 21.36 -18.85 16.38
CA TYR A 436 20.99 -18.52 15.00
C TYR A 436 21.74 -19.40 14.00
N GLU A 437 23.04 -19.64 14.20
CA GLU A 437 23.82 -20.52 13.34
C GLU A 437 23.35 -21.98 13.44
N ALA A 438 22.98 -22.46 14.63
CA ALA A 438 22.36 -23.77 14.79
C ALA A 438 21.03 -23.86 14.03
N ALA A 439 20.14 -22.86 14.16
CA ALA A 439 18.89 -22.79 13.40
C ALA A 439 19.15 -22.74 11.89
N GLY A 440 20.07 -21.91 11.42
CA GLY A 440 20.45 -21.77 10.02
C GLY A 440 21.07 -23.05 9.44
N ARG A 441 21.88 -23.80 10.21
CA ARG A 441 22.37 -25.13 9.82
C ARG A 441 21.21 -26.11 9.60
N ILE A 442 20.26 -26.16 10.53
CA ILE A 442 19.07 -27.01 10.42
C ILE A 442 18.24 -26.64 9.19
N VAL A 443 17.97 -25.34 8.97
CA VAL A 443 17.22 -24.85 7.82
C VAL A 443 17.89 -25.22 6.50
N ARG A 444 19.22 -25.03 6.36
CA ARG A 444 19.97 -25.42 5.17
C ARG A 444 19.83 -26.90 4.83
N GLU A 445 19.67 -27.76 5.83
CA GLU A 445 19.50 -29.19 5.61
C GLU A 445 18.08 -29.62 5.23
N VAL A 446 17.06 -28.91 5.72
CA VAL A 446 15.64 -29.30 5.58
C VAL A 446 14.86 -28.48 4.57
N GLN A 447 15.32 -27.27 4.24
CA GLN A 447 14.62 -26.33 3.37
C GLN A 447 15.27 -26.28 1.99
N ARG A 448 14.45 -26.35 0.94
CA ARG A 448 14.85 -26.11 -0.45
C ARG A 448 14.00 -24.98 -1.03
N ILE A 449 14.66 -23.97 -1.59
CA ILE A 449 14.01 -22.89 -2.34
C ILE A 449 13.92 -23.35 -3.80
N VAL A 450 12.72 -23.53 -4.31
CA VAL A 450 12.41 -23.87 -5.70
C VAL A 450 11.69 -22.71 -6.36
N ALA A 451 11.98 -22.45 -7.64
CA ALA A 451 11.25 -21.45 -8.40
C ALA A 451 9.74 -21.78 -8.44
N PRO A 452 8.84 -20.80 -8.26
CA PRO A 452 7.41 -21.03 -8.35
C PRO A 452 7.02 -21.55 -9.73
N ILE A 453 6.11 -22.53 -9.78
CA ILE A 453 5.83 -23.36 -10.98
C ILE A 453 5.26 -22.54 -12.16
N LYS A 454 4.68 -21.35 -11.91
CA LYS A 454 4.22 -20.42 -12.97
C LYS A 454 4.41 -18.95 -12.53
N PRO A 455 4.98 -18.08 -13.38
CA PRO A 455 5.05 -16.66 -13.10
C PRO A 455 3.65 -16.05 -13.09
N SER A 456 3.41 -15.13 -12.15
CA SER A 456 2.12 -14.45 -12.01
C SER A 456 1.85 -13.51 -13.21
N LEU A 457 0.59 -13.11 -13.46
CA LEU A 457 0.27 -12.13 -14.52
C LEU A 457 1.04 -10.81 -14.33
N SER A 458 1.19 -10.35 -13.08
CA SER A 458 2.00 -9.17 -12.72
C SER A 458 3.45 -9.33 -13.15
N GLU A 459 4.03 -10.51 -12.91
CA GLU A 459 5.42 -10.84 -13.26
C GLU A 459 5.61 -10.98 -14.77
N ARG A 460 4.63 -11.50 -15.50
CA ARG A 460 4.64 -11.50 -16.97
C ARG A 460 4.61 -10.08 -17.54
N ILE A 461 3.70 -9.25 -17.04
CA ILE A 461 3.61 -7.84 -17.47
C ILE A 461 4.91 -7.13 -17.14
N HIS A 462 5.45 -7.31 -15.93
CA HIS A 462 6.74 -6.77 -15.51
C HIS A 462 7.85 -7.16 -16.49
N ASN A 463 8.04 -8.44 -16.78
CA ASN A 463 9.10 -8.89 -17.68
C ASN A 463 8.97 -8.31 -19.09
N ILE A 464 7.75 -8.08 -19.55
CA ILE A 464 7.49 -7.47 -20.87
C ILE A 464 7.75 -5.96 -20.84
N THR A 465 7.27 -5.26 -19.81
CA THR A 465 7.38 -3.80 -19.71
C THR A 465 8.77 -3.33 -19.28
N THR A 466 9.59 -4.17 -18.65
CA THR A 466 10.98 -3.85 -18.31
C THR A 466 12.00 -4.39 -19.31
N HIS A 467 11.55 -5.05 -20.37
CA HIS A 467 12.45 -5.58 -21.39
C HIS A 467 13.18 -4.44 -22.14
N ARG A 468 14.49 -4.60 -22.37
CA ARG A 468 15.39 -3.62 -23.00
C ARG A 468 14.97 -2.98 -24.32
N VAL A 469 14.05 -3.61 -25.07
CA VAL A 469 13.55 -3.12 -26.38
C VAL A 469 12.03 -3.01 -26.34
N VAL A 470 11.35 -4.14 -26.12
CA VAL A 470 9.88 -4.19 -25.99
C VAL A 470 9.33 -3.22 -24.94
N GLY A 471 10.05 -2.98 -23.83
CA GLY A 471 9.66 -2.01 -22.82
C GLY A 471 9.57 -0.58 -23.36
N TYR A 472 10.56 -0.13 -24.15
CA TYR A 472 10.51 1.19 -24.80
C TYR A 472 9.39 1.28 -25.85
N ILE A 473 9.15 0.20 -26.61
CA ILE A 473 8.05 0.16 -27.59
C ILE A 473 6.71 0.33 -26.88
N ILE A 474 6.47 -0.41 -25.80
CA ILE A 474 5.23 -0.33 -25.01
C ILE A 474 5.10 1.04 -24.35
N MET A 475 6.19 1.58 -23.81
CA MET A 475 6.22 2.94 -23.27
C MET A 475 5.80 3.97 -24.32
N SER A 476 6.37 3.92 -25.54
CA SER A 476 6.00 4.82 -26.64
C SER A 476 4.55 4.65 -27.07
N ILE A 477 4.03 3.41 -27.18
CA ILE A 477 2.62 3.15 -27.53
C ILE A 477 1.68 3.73 -26.46
N ILE A 478 1.99 3.50 -25.18
CA ILE A 478 1.17 4.03 -24.08
C ILE A 478 1.22 5.56 -24.10
N LEU A 479 2.40 6.18 -24.22
CA LEU A 479 2.53 7.63 -24.29
C LEU A 479 1.74 8.23 -25.47
N LEU A 480 1.86 7.65 -26.67
CA LEU A 480 1.08 8.06 -27.84
C LEU A 480 -0.43 7.89 -27.61
N SER A 481 -0.84 6.79 -26.98
CA SER A 481 -2.24 6.54 -26.63
C SER A 481 -2.79 7.55 -25.63
N ILE A 482 -1.98 8.02 -24.68
CA ILE A 482 -2.35 9.09 -23.74
C ILE A 482 -2.64 10.37 -24.52
N PHE A 483 -1.71 10.81 -25.36
CA PHE A 483 -1.88 12.03 -26.16
C PHE A 483 -3.10 11.96 -27.07
N TYR A 484 -3.23 10.86 -27.83
CA TYR A 484 -4.37 10.67 -28.73
C TYR A 484 -5.71 10.69 -27.99
N SER A 485 -5.79 10.03 -26.83
CA SER A 485 -7.00 10.03 -26.00
C SER A 485 -7.34 11.42 -25.47
N ILE A 486 -6.34 12.20 -25.06
CA ILE A 486 -6.54 13.56 -24.54
C ILE A 486 -7.12 14.48 -25.61
N PHE A 487 -6.61 14.42 -26.85
CA PHE A 487 -7.12 15.28 -27.94
C PHE A 487 -8.54 14.90 -28.31
N ILE A 488 -8.85 13.61 -28.52
CA ILE A 488 -10.19 13.19 -28.92
C ILE A 488 -11.22 13.53 -27.85
N LEU A 489 -10.94 13.20 -26.59
CA LEU A 489 -11.86 13.49 -25.49
C LEU A 489 -11.96 15.00 -25.26
N GLY A 490 -10.82 15.70 -25.31
CA GLY A 490 -10.72 17.14 -25.14
C GLY A 490 -11.53 17.91 -26.18
N ASP A 491 -11.34 17.62 -27.47
CA ASP A 491 -12.08 18.23 -28.58
C ASP A 491 -13.58 17.98 -28.45
N TYR A 492 -13.97 16.73 -28.17
CA TYR A 492 -15.37 16.36 -28.01
C TYR A 492 -16.07 17.15 -26.90
N PHE A 493 -15.47 17.21 -25.70
CA PHE A 493 -16.04 17.96 -24.58
C PHE A 493 -15.91 19.48 -24.76
N SER A 494 -14.84 19.95 -25.39
CA SER A 494 -14.63 21.38 -25.68
C SER A 494 -15.69 21.93 -26.62
N GLY A 495 -16.03 21.18 -27.69
CA GLY A 495 -17.09 21.55 -28.62
C GLY A 495 -18.44 21.72 -27.93
N ILE A 496 -18.86 20.71 -27.16
CA ILE A 496 -20.14 20.76 -26.40
C ILE A 496 -20.19 21.98 -25.49
N LEU A 497 -19.12 22.25 -24.75
CA LEU A 497 -19.08 23.33 -23.77
C LEU A 497 -19.02 24.70 -24.44
N SER A 498 -18.33 24.80 -25.58
CA SER A 498 -18.26 25.99 -26.44
C SER A 498 -19.64 26.34 -26.99
N ASP A 499 -20.35 25.37 -27.58
CA ASP A 499 -21.68 25.59 -28.16
C ASP A 499 -22.69 26.09 -27.12
N ILE A 500 -22.65 25.51 -25.91
CA ILE A 500 -23.50 25.92 -24.79
C ILE A 500 -23.19 27.37 -24.39
N LEU A 501 -21.90 27.70 -24.18
CA LEU A 501 -21.51 29.00 -23.63
C LEU A 501 -21.63 30.15 -24.64
N TYR A 502 -21.23 29.94 -25.90
CA TYR A 502 -21.42 30.94 -26.96
C TYR A 502 -22.89 31.07 -27.38
N GLY A 503 -23.73 30.05 -27.14
CA GLY A 503 -25.18 30.15 -27.31
C GLY A 503 -25.84 31.26 -26.47
N PHE A 504 -25.20 31.72 -25.37
CA PHE A 504 -25.67 32.83 -24.55
C PHE A 504 -25.25 34.22 -25.07
N GLU A 505 -24.35 34.29 -26.06
CA GLU A 505 -23.84 35.55 -26.62
C GLU A 505 -24.93 36.47 -27.19
N PRO A 506 -25.92 35.97 -27.97
CA PRO A 506 -26.95 36.82 -28.54
C PRO A 506 -27.84 37.47 -27.46
N SER A 507 -28.20 36.70 -26.43
CA SER A 507 -29.00 37.19 -25.30
C SER A 507 -28.24 38.23 -24.47
N PHE A 508 -26.93 38.03 -24.27
CA PHE A 508 -26.10 39.00 -23.55
C PHE A 508 -25.97 40.33 -24.33
N LYS A 509 -25.70 40.26 -25.63
CA LYS A 509 -25.62 41.45 -26.50
C LYS A 509 -26.94 42.19 -26.62
N SER A 510 -28.07 41.50 -26.52
CA SER A 510 -29.41 42.11 -26.50
C SER A 510 -29.67 42.92 -25.22
N PHE A 511 -29.02 42.57 -24.10
CA PHE A 511 -29.28 43.20 -22.80
C PHE A 511 -28.30 44.34 -22.49
N PHE A 512 -27.02 44.18 -22.83
CA PHE A 512 -25.96 45.15 -22.53
C PHE A 512 -25.55 46.04 -23.72
N GLY A 513 -26.11 45.82 -24.91
CA GLY A 513 -25.83 46.59 -26.12
C GLY A 513 -24.43 46.35 -26.71
N LYS A 514 -24.15 46.99 -27.86
CA LYS A 514 -22.86 46.89 -28.57
C LYS A 514 -21.85 47.99 -28.18
N GLY A 515 -22.12 48.75 -27.12
CA GLY A 515 -21.25 49.84 -26.68
C GLY A 515 -19.89 49.35 -26.13
N PRO A 516 -18.94 50.27 -25.87
CA PRO A 516 -17.61 49.93 -25.35
C PRO A 516 -17.67 49.08 -24.07
N LEU A 517 -18.62 49.38 -23.18
CA LEU A 517 -18.86 48.62 -21.95
C LEU A 517 -19.30 47.17 -22.22
N GLY A 518 -20.23 46.96 -23.16
CA GLY A 518 -20.68 45.62 -23.55
C GLY A 518 -19.57 44.81 -24.23
N SER A 519 -18.75 45.47 -25.06
CA SER A 519 -17.58 44.85 -25.69
C SER A 519 -16.48 44.48 -24.69
N LEU A 520 -16.33 45.25 -23.61
CA LEU A 520 -15.35 44.99 -22.56
C LEU A 520 -15.81 43.87 -21.61
N LEU A 521 -17.09 43.84 -21.24
CA LEU A 521 -17.65 42.78 -20.39
C LEU A 521 -17.66 41.43 -21.10
N TRP A 522 -18.11 41.40 -22.36
CA TRP A 522 -18.10 40.18 -23.15
C TRP A 522 -16.67 39.78 -23.56
N GLY A 523 -15.95 40.67 -24.24
CA GLY A 523 -14.63 40.38 -24.80
C GLY A 523 -13.48 40.33 -23.79
N GLY A 524 -13.69 40.86 -22.58
CA GLY A 524 -12.69 40.83 -21.51
C GLY A 524 -12.95 39.71 -20.51
N ILE A 525 -14.10 39.78 -19.83
CA ILE A 525 -14.39 38.89 -18.68
C ILE A 525 -15.00 37.57 -19.14
N LEU A 526 -16.09 37.63 -19.93
CA LEU A 526 -16.81 36.42 -20.33
C LEU A 526 -16.00 35.57 -21.31
N GLU A 527 -15.32 36.17 -22.29
CA GLU A 527 -14.37 35.44 -23.15
C GLU A 527 -13.24 34.79 -22.33
N GLY A 528 -12.76 35.44 -21.27
CA GLY A 528 -11.80 34.84 -20.34
C GLY A 528 -12.36 33.62 -19.60
N ILE A 529 -13.61 33.69 -19.13
CA ILE A 529 -14.32 32.58 -18.49
C ILE A 529 -14.53 31.44 -19.48
N ILE A 530 -15.07 31.74 -20.67
CA ILE A 530 -15.32 30.76 -21.72
C ILE A 530 -14.01 30.07 -22.09
N ALA A 531 -12.95 30.83 -22.40
CA ALA A 531 -11.65 30.28 -22.75
C ALA A 531 -11.03 29.43 -21.63
N GLY A 532 -11.24 29.76 -20.35
CA GLY A 532 -10.72 28.93 -19.26
C GLY A 532 -11.52 27.65 -19.01
N VAL A 533 -12.83 27.67 -19.30
CA VAL A 533 -13.74 26.53 -19.13
C VAL A 533 -13.71 25.60 -20.35
N THR A 534 -13.80 26.11 -21.57
CA THR A 534 -13.92 25.30 -22.81
C THR A 534 -12.58 24.80 -23.32
N ILE A 535 -11.49 25.55 -23.16
CA ILE A 535 -10.20 25.18 -23.75
C ILE A 535 -9.34 24.36 -22.78
N VAL A 536 -9.45 24.57 -21.46
CA VAL A 536 -8.52 23.93 -20.52
C VAL A 536 -9.11 22.78 -19.72
N ILE A 537 -10.33 22.89 -19.20
CA ILE A 537 -10.92 21.81 -18.38
C ILE A 537 -11.10 20.51 -19.20
N PRO A 538 -11.62 20.54 -20.45
CA PRO A 538 -11.79 19.35 -21.29
C PRO A 538 -10.52 18.56 -21.57
N TYR A 539 -9.35 19.21 -21.57
CA TYR A 539 -8.07 18.56 -21.83
C TYR A 539 -7.35 18.18 -20.54
N LEU A 540 -7.43 19.00 -19.48
CA LEU A 540 -6.80 18.71 -18.18
C LEU A 540 -7.45 17.52 -17.47
N VAL A 541 -8.77 17.37 -17.53
CA VAL A 541 -9.48 16.30 -16.82
C VAL A 541 -9.08 14.91 -17.36
N PRO A 542 -9.16 14.63 -18.68
CA PRO A 542 -8.67 13.37 -19.23
C PRO A 542 -7.18 13.13 -18.96
N PHE A 543 -6.35 14.19 -19.06
CA PHE A 543 -4.92 14.09 -18.78
C PHE A 543 -4.65 13.59 -17.36
N TYR A 544 -5.20 14.26 -16.33
CA TYR A 544 -5.00 13.85 -14.93
C TYR A 544 -5.60 12.49 -14.62
N LEU A 545 -6.77 12.17 -15.19
CA LEU A 545 -7.41 10.86 -15.00
C LEU A 545 -6.51 9.74 -15.54
N ILE A 546 -5.97 9.87 -16.74
CA ILE A 546 -5.07 8.88 -17.34
C ILE A 546 -3.75 8.81 -16.57
N LEU A 547 -3.15 9.95 -16.24
CA LEU A 547 -1.91 10.02 -15.48
C LEU A 547 -2.04 9.32 -14.13
N TYR A 548 -3.05 9.66 -13.32
CA TYR A 548 -3.23 9.08 -12.00
C TYR A 548 -3.61 7.60 -12.07
N THR A 549 -4.25 7.16 -13.16
CA THR A 549 -4.44 5.73 -13.45
C THR A 549 -3.11 5.02 -13.66
N LEU A 550 -2.17 5.62 -14.41
CA LEU A 550 -0.83 5.07 -14.63
C LEU A 550 0.04 5.10 -13.36
N GLU A 551 -0.08 6.16 -12.56
CA GLU A 551 0.60 6.29 -11.27
C GLU A 551 0.12 5.22 -10.29
N ASP A 552 -1.19 5.11 -10.10
CA ASP A 552 -1.76 4.18 -9.15
C ASP A 552 -1.65 2.72 -9.63
N SER A 553 -1.54 2.46 -10.93
CA SER A 553 -1.24 1.11 -11.44
C SER A 553 0.18 0.62 -11.15
N GLY A 554 1.09 1.54 -10.78
CA GLY A 554 2.53 1.27 -10.61
C GLY A 554 3.32 1.28 -11.93
N TYR A 555 2.71 1.62 -13.07
CA TYR A 555 3.37 1.66 -14.37
C TYR A 555 4.46 2.75 -14.45
N LEU A 556 4.23 3.92 -13.83
CA LEU A 556 5.20 5.03 -13.84
C LEU A 556 6.58 4.64 -13.30
N SER A 557 6.65 3.74 -12.30
CA SER A 557 7.93 3.26 -11.77
C SER A 557 8.74 2.43 -12.79
N ARG A 558 8.08 1.76 -13.74
CA ARG A 558 8.76 1.00 -14.81
C ARG A 558 9.25 1.93 -15.90
N ILE A 559 8.46 2.95 -16.23
CA ILE A 559 8.90 3.99 -17.14
C ILE A 559 10.13 4.69 -16.58
N ALA A 560 10.11 5.04 -15.29
CA ALA A 560 11.27 5.61 -14.59
C ALA A 560 12.48 4.67 -14.68
N PHE A 561 12.32 3.37 -14.45
CA PHE A 561 13.40 2.39 -14.61
C PHE A 561 13.96 2.34 -16.04
N LEU A 562 13.10 2.25 -17.07
CA LEU A 562 13.54 2.21 -18.47
C LEU A 562 14.28 3.51 -18.87
N THR A 563 13.81 4.65 -18.39
CA THR A 563 14.36 5.96 -18.76
C THR A 563 15.58 6.36 -17.93
N ASP A 564 15.92 5.60 -16.89
CA ASP A 564 17.03 5.91 -15.99
C ASP A 564 18.36 6.09 -16.73
N SER A 565 18.68 5.20 -17.67
CA SER A 565 19.90 5.30 -18.48
C SER A 565 19.98 6.58 -19.33
N LEU A 566 18.85 7.05 -19.84
CA LEU A 566 18.75 8.29 -20.61
C LEU A 566 18.85 9.51 -19.68
N MET A 567 18.15 9.48 -18.55
CA MET A 567 18.16 10.55 -17.55
C MET A 567 19.53 10.73 -16.92
N HIS A 568 20.28 9.64 -16.69
CA HIS A 568 21.62 9.73 -16.12
C HIS A 568 22.60 10.45 -17.06
N ARG A 569 22.40 10.36 -18.38
CA ARG A 569 23.14 11.18 -19.36
C ARG A 569 22.79 12.67 -19.25
N MET A 570 21.62 13.04 -18.76
CA MET A 570 21.27 14.44 -18.45
C MET A 570 21.68 14.84 -17.02
N GLY A 571 22.23 13.92 -16.23
CA GLY A 571 22.56 14.17 -14.82
C GLY A 571 21.37 14.11 -13.87
N LEU A 572 20.31 13.40 -14.28
CA LEU A 572 19.10 13.14 -13.52
C LEU A 572 18.91 11.63 -13.30
N HIS A 573 17.95 11.26 -12.45
CA HIS A 573 17.49 9.87 -12.29
C HIS A 573 16.23 9.59 -13.09
N GLY A 574 15.94 8.30 -13.31
CA GLY A 574 14.69 7.84 -13.94
C GLY A 574 13.41 8.42 -13.31
N LYS A 575 13.41 8.72 -12.00
CA LYS A 575 12.31 9.41 -11.31
C LYS A 575 11.97 10.77 -11.95
N ALA A 576 12.92 11.45 -12.59
CA ALA A 576 12.72 12.75 -13.25
C ALA A 576 11.87 12.65 -14.51
N PHE A 577 11.72 11.46 -15.10
CA PHE A 577 10.83 11.27 -16.23
C PHE A 577 9.36 11.53 -15.86
N ILE A 578 8.97 11.27 -14.60
CA ILE A 578 7.58 11.50 -14.13
C ILE A 578 7.19 12.99 -14.26
N PRO A 579 7.94 13.96 -13.71
CA PRO A 579 7.65 15.38 -13.91
C PRO A 579 7.83 15.83 -15.37
N ILE A 580 8.78 15.28 -16.14
CA ILE A 580 8.93 15.61 -17.58
C ILE A 580 7.70 15.18 -18.38
N MET A 581 7.20 13.96 -18.15
CA MET A 581 5.98 13.46 -18.79
C MET A 581 4.75 14.29 -18.37
N LEU A 582 4.71 14.70 -17.10
CA LEU A 582 3.68 15.61 -16.57
C LEU A 582 3.66 16.97 -17.28
N ALA A 583 4.83 17.48 -17.68
CA ALA A 583 4.99 18.78 -18.30
C ALA A 583 4.29 18.88 -19.66
N TYR A 584 4.30 17.80 -20.44
CA TYR A 584 3.54 17.70 -21.69
C TYR A 584 2.03 17.95 -21.51
N GLY A 585 1.49 17.70 -20.31
CA GLY A 585 0.16 18.18 -19.94
C GLY A 585 0.21 19.63 -19.49
N CYS A 586 0.89 19.90 -18.38
CA CYS A 586 1.05 21.25 -17.82
C CYS A 586 2.34 21.40 -17.01
N ASN A 587 3.06 22.49 -17.22
CA ASN A 587 4.35 22.75 -16.55
C ASN A 587 4.17 23.07 -15.05
N VAL A 588 3.00 23.55 -14.62
CA VAL A 588 2.70 23.89 -13.21
C VAL A 588 2.76 22.67 -12.27
N PRO A 589 1.93 21.62 -12.45
CA PRO A 589 2.00 20.41 -11.62
C PRO A 589 3.32 19.68 -11.78
N ALA A 590 3.95 19.75 -12.96
CA ALA A 590 5.25 19.15 -13.23
C ALA A 590 6.37 19.79 -12.40
N CYS A 591 6.42 21.12 -12.34
CA CYS A 591 7.39 21.85 -11.50
C CYS A 591 7.23 21.52 -10.02
N LEU A 592 5.98 21.48 -9.52
CA LEU A 592 5.70 21.08 -8.13
C LEU A 592 6.01 19.59 -7.88
N GLY A 593 5.81 18.74 -8.89
CA GLY A 593 6.11 17.31 -8.88
C GLY A 593 7.60 17.00 -8.85
N CYS A 594 8.47 17.94 -9.21
CA CYS A 594 9.93 17.79 -9.09
C CYS A 594 10.39 17.53 -7.65
N ARG A 595 9.53 17.75 -6.63
CA ARG A 595 9.78 17.40 -5.22
C ARG A 595 10.11 15.93 -4.98
N ILE A 596 9.77 15.04 -5.91
CA ILE A 596 10.16 13.63 -5.88
C ILE A 596 11.68 13.42 -5.99
N MET A 597 12.43 14.45 -6.43
CA MET A 597 13.89 14.46 -6.41
C MET A 597 14.42 14.64 -4.98
N GLU A 598 15.41 13.83 -4.62
CA GLU A 598 15.99 13.79 -3.28
C GLU A 598 16.88 15.00 -3.02
N THR A 599 17.70 15.40 -4.00
CA THR A 599 18.59 16.54 -3.85
C THR A 599 18.00 17.83 -4.41
N ARG A 600 18.38 18.96 -3.80
CA ARG A 600 17.94 20.30 -4.23
C ARG A 600 18.48 20.67 -5.63
N ARG A 601 19.63 20.11 -6.02
CA ARG A 601 20.27 20.31 -7.33
C ARG A 601 19.47 19.60 -8.43
N GLU A 602 19.20 18.31 -8.25
CA GLU A 602 18.40 17.53 -9.22
C GLU A 602 16.99 18.08 -9.34
N ARG A 603 16.39 18.50 -8.23
CA ARG A 603 15.08 19.16 -8.24
C ARG A 603 15.07 20.41 -9.12
N PHE A 604 16.10 21.25 -9.01
CA PHE A 604 16.22 22.47 -9.80
C PHE A 604 16.50 22.17 -11.28
N LEU A 605 17.38 21.21 -11.57
CA LEU A 605 17.67 20.77 -12.94
C LEU A 605 16.43 20.15 -13.60
N ALA A 606 15.70 19.29 -12.89
CA ALA A 606 14.45 18.69 -13.37
C ALA A 606 13.39 19.76 -13.65
N ALA A 607 13.24 20.77 -12.79
CA ALA A 607 12.31 21.87 -13.02
C ALA A 607 12.67 22.72 -14.25
N PHE A 608 13.96 22.96 -14.49
CA PHE A 608 14.43 23.63 -15.71
C PHE A 608 14.17 22.80 -16.98
N VAL A 609 14.38 21.48 -16.92
CA VAL A 609 14.07 20.58 -18.04
C VAL A 609 12.56 20.54 -18.30
N VAL A 610 11.74 20.54 -17.24
CA VAL A 610 10.28 20.56 -17.31
C VAL A 610 9.74 21.82 -17.99
N THR A 611 10.34 22.99 -17.74
CA THR A 611 9.85 24.25 -18.33
C THR A 611 10.10 24.35 -19.83
N LEU A 612 11.09 23.62 -20.35
CA LEU A 612 11.38 23.48 -21.78
C LEU A 612 10.43 22.52 -22.50
N VAL A 613 9.66 21.70 -21.79
CA VAL A 613 8.72 20.75 -22.41
C VAL A 613 7.48 21.49 -22.95
N PRO A 614 7.06 21.23 -24.21
CA PRO A 614 5.86 21.80 -24.78
C PRO A 614 4.62 21.20 -24.11
N CYS A 615 3.97 22.00 -23.27
CA CYS A 615 2.72 21.61 -22.62
C CYS A 615 1.56 21.50 -23.63
N ALA A 616 0.40 21.04 -23.16
CA ALA A 616 -0.77 20.82 -24.03
C ALA A 616 -1.15 22.07 -24.84
N ALA A 617 -1.06 23.26 -24.23
CA ALA A 617 -1.33 24.53 -24.90
C ALA A 617 -0.37 24.81 -26.07
N VAL A 618 0.92 24.49 -25.92
CA VAL A 618 1.91 24.65 -26.99
C VAL A 618 1.70 23.61 -28.08
N THR A 619 1.30 22.39 -27.72
CA THR A 619 0.94 21.35 -28.69
C THR A 619 -0.20 21.81 -29.62
N VAL A 620 -1.20 22.52 -29.09
CA VAL A 620 -2.28 23.12 -29.90
C VAL A 620 -1.72 24.14 -30.91
N ILE A 621 -0.68 24.90 -30.56
CA ILE A 621 -0.02 25.81 -31.50
C ILE A 621 0.74 25.04 -32.58
N ILE A 622 1.52 24.03 -32.18
CA ILE A 622 2.30 23.21 -33.12
C ILE A 622 1.38 22.54 -34.14
N LEU A 623 0.30 21.90 -33.68
CA LEU A 623 -0.64 21.21 -34.57
C LEU A 623 -1.55 22.19 -35.32
N GLY A 624 -2.02 23.24 -34.66
CA GLY A 624 -2.96 24.22 -35.21
C GLY A 624 -2.35 25.16 -36.24
N LEU A 625 -1.07 25.51 -36.11
CA LEU A 625 -0.36 26.38 -37.02
C LEU A 625 0.50 25.58 -38.02
N VAL A 626 1.45 24.79 -37.53
CA VAL A 626 2.37 24.04 -38.41
C VAL A 626 1.71 22.77 -38.93
N GLY A 627 1.07 21.98 -38.08
CA GLY A 627 0.42 20.73 -38.49
C GLY A 627 -0.67 20.93 -39.55
N LYS A 628 -1.52 21.94 -39.37
CA LYS A 628 -2.63 22.26 -40.27
C LYS A 628 -2.21 22.97 -41.56
N PHE A 629 -1.30 23.96 -41.49
CA PHE A 629 -1.01 24.83 -42.64
C PHE A 629 0.31 24.52 -43.36
N VAL A 630 1.29 23.89 -42.68
CA VAL A 630 2.59 23.53 -43.27
C VAL A 630 2.67 22.01 -43.52
N GLY A 631 2.13 21.22 -42.60
CA GLY A 631 1.99 19.77 -42.72
C GLY A 631 2.41 19.02 -41.46
N MET A 632 1.82 17.83 -41.27
CA MET A 632 2.06 16.97 -40.09
C MET A 632 3.54 16.55 -39.93
N ASN A 633 4.26 16.35 -41.04
CA ASN A 633 5.68 15.99 -41.01
C ASN A 633 6.55 17.07 -40.34
N TRP A 634 6.23 18.34 -40.59
CA TRP A 634 6.91 19.47 -39.97
C TRP A 634 6.59 19.59 -38.47
N ALA A 635 5.33 19.35 -38.09
CA ALA A 635 4.95 19.29 -36.69
C ALA A 635 5.71 18.19 -35.92
N LEU A 636 5.84 16.99 -36.49
CA LEU A 636 6.64 15.90 -35.91
C LEU A 636 8.13 16.25 -35.82
N THR A 637 8.67 16.90 -36.85
CA THR A 637 10.07 17.36 -36.87
C THR A 637 10.35 18.35 -35.75
N LEU A 638 9.41 19.26 -35.46
CA LEU A 638 9.54 20.20 -34.35
C LEU A 638 9.60 19.50 -32.99
N TYR A 639 8.82 18.44 -32.75
CA TYR A 639 8.94 17.63 -31.52
C TYR A 639 10.29 16.93 -31.41
N ILE A 640 10.85 16.43 -32.51
CA ILE A 640 12.17 15.81 -32.51
C ILE A 640 13.24 16.85 -32.16
N ILE A 641 13.17 18.03 -32.78
CA ILE A 641 14.08 19.16 -32.48
C ILE A 641 13.96 19.55 -31.00
N ASP A 642 12.75 19.66 -30.48
CA ASP A 642 12.49 19.98 -29.08
C ASP A 642 13.13 18.99 -28.10
N VAL A 643 12.92 17.68 -28.30
CA VAL A 643 13.54 16.63 -27.47
C VAL A 643 15.07 16.73 -27.51
N LEU A 644 15.66 17.03 -28.67
CA LEU A 644 17.11 17.24 -28.80
C LEU A 644 17.57 18.49 -28.03
N ILE A 645 16.82 19.58 -28.10
CA ILE A 645 17.08 20.81 -27.35
C ILE A 645 17.02 20.55 -25.85
N ILE A 646 15.95 19.92 -25.36
CA ILE A 646 15.77 19.55 -23.95
C ILE A 646 16.95 18.72 -23.45
N PHE A 647 17.36 17.71 -24.21
CA PHE A 647 18.51 16.87 -23.87
C PHE A 647 19.82 17.67 -23.82
N SER A 648 20.06 18.53 -24.81
CA SER A 648 21.28 19.34 -24.91
C SER A 648 21.39 20.38 -23.80
N LEU A 649 20.32 21.14 -23.54
CA LEU A 649 20.24 22.16 -22.50
C LEU A 649 20.25 21.54 -21.11
N GLY A 650 19.57 20.41 -20.91
CA GLY A 650 19.63 19.67 -19.66
C GLY A 650 21.05 19.20 -19.34
N ARG A 651 21.79 18.68 -20.34
CA ARG A 651 23.19 18.29 -20.13
C ARG A 651 24.14 19.47 -19.93
N LEU A 652 23.88 20.61 -20.57
CA LEU A 652 24.64 21.85 -20.34
C LEU A 652 24.40 22.38 -18.93
N ALA A 653 23.14 22.44 -18.49
CA ALA A 653 22.75 22.86 -17.15
C ALA A 653 23.33 21.93 -16.08
N PHE A 654 23.37 20.62 -16.33
CA PHE A 654 24.02 19.66 -15.44
C PHE A 654 25.52 19.95 -15.25
N LYS A 655 26.25 20.25 -16.34
CA LYS A 655 27.67 20.63 -16.27
C LYS A 655 27.90 21.95 -15.53
N ALA A 656 26.96 22.89 -15.64
CA ALA A 656 27.07 24.21 -15.01
C ALA A 656 26.74 24.20 -13.51
N LEU A 657 25.88 23.28 -13.04
CA LEU A 657 25.50 23.18 -11.64
C LEU A 657 26.55 22.40 -10.83
N PRO A 658 26.95 22.86 -9.63
CA PRO A 658 27.93 22.14 -8.79
C PRO A 658 27.32 20.92 -8.08
N GLY A 659 28.10 19.83 -7.95
CA GLY A 659 27.77 18.61 -7.19
C GLY A 659 28.00 17.31 -7.98
N GLU A 660 27.72 16.16 -7.36
CA GLU A 660 27.74 14.83 -8.01
C GLU A 660 26.33 14.23 -8.09
N PRO A 661 26.01 13.40 -9.10
CA PRO A 661 24.77 12.63 -9.11
C PRO A 661 24.82 11.58 -7.99
N THR A 662 23.72 11.38 -7.28
CA THR A 662 23.64 10.31 -6.28
C THR A 662 23.39 8.96 -6.96
N ALA A 663 23.73 7.84 -6.32
CA ALA A 663 23.32 6.52 -6.78
C ALA A 663 22.09 6.13 -5.99
N LEU A 664 20.95 5.97 -6.66
CA LEU A 664 19.67 5.75 -6.00
C LEU A 664 19.17 4.34 -6.29
N ILE A 665 18.98 3.55 -5.22
CA ILE A 665 18.33 2.26 -5.32
C ILE A 665 16.82 2.52 -5.41
N MET A 666 16.24 2.37 -6.59
CA MET A 666 14.80 2.57 -6.79
C MET A 666 14.03 1.32 -6.37
N GLU A 667 13.24 1.43 -5.30
CA GLU A 667 12.21 0.44 -4.97
C GLU A 667 11.08 0.52 -6.01
N MET A 668 10.85 -0.56 -6.77
CA MET A 668 9.74 -0.64 -7.72
C MET A 668 8.49 -1.13 -7.00
N SER A 669 7.39 -0.36 -7.07
CA SER A 669 6.08 -0.79 -6.57
C SER A 669 5.61 -2.06 -7.29
N GLU A 670 4.69 -2.87 -6.75
CA GLU A 670 4.10 -3.96 -7.56
C GLU A 670 3.02 -3.44 -8.52
N TYR A 671 2.77 -4.14 -9.63
CA TYR A 671 1.58 -3.85 -10.45
C TYR A 671 0.32 -4.08 -9.62
N ARG A 672 -0.54 -3.05 -9.60
CA ARG A 672 -1.85 -3.09 -8.96
C ARG A 672 -2.91 -2.52 -9.90
N ILE A 673 -4.16 -2.86 -9.62
CA ILE A 673 -5.29 -2.27 -10.34
C ILE A 673 -5.51 -0.88 -9.73
N PRO A 674 -5.56 0.20 -10.52
CA PRO A 674 -5.75 1.55 -10.01
C PRO A 674 -7.12 1.69 -9.35
N HIS A 675 -7.17 2.30 -8.18
CA HIS A 675 -8.39 2.57 -7.42
C HIS A 675 -9.04 3.87 -7.92
N TRP A 676 -10.19 3.75 -8.58
CA TRP A 676 -10.81 4.87 -9.28
C TRP A 676 -11.21 6.04 -8.36
N GLU A 677 -11.50 5.78 -7.08
CA GLU A 677 -11.75 6.87 -6.13
C GLU A 677 -10.50 7.71 -5.86
N THR A 678 -9.34 7.06 -5.74
CA THR A 678 -8.06 7.77 -5.55
C THR A 678 -7.76 8.60 -6.79
N VAL A 679 -7.90 8.00 -7.97
CA VAL A 679 -7.70 8.67 -9.26
C VAL A 679 -8.61 9.90 -9.38
N LEU A 680 -9.91 9.77 -9.08
CA LEU A 680 -10.86 10.88 -9.16
C LEU A 680 -10.62 11.95 -8.10
N LYS A 681 -10.35 11.58 -6.85
CA LYS A 681 -10.03 12.55 -5.78
C LYS A 681 -8.76 13.34 -6.09
N GLN A 682 -7.71 12.67 -6.58
CA GLN A 682 -6.47 13.32 -7.00
C GLN A 682 -6.70 14.23 -8.21
N THR A 683 -7.47 13.77 -9.20
CA THR A 683 -7.86 14.57 -10.36
C THR A 683 -8.62 15.83 -9.94
N TRP A 684 -9.60 15.69 -9.03
CA TRP A 684 -10.36 16.82 -8.50
C TRP A 684 -9.49 17.80 -7.73
N PHE A 685 -8.61 17.33 -6.84
CA PHE A 685 -7.71 18.19 -6.07
C PHE A 685 -6.81 19.02 -6.99
N ARG A 686 -6.31 18.43 -8.09
CA ARG A 686 -5.53 19.17 -9.10
C ARG A 686 -6.36 20.14 -9.92
N LEU A 687 -7.58 19.76 -10.27
CA LEU A 687 -8.50 20.64 -10.98
C LEU A 687 -8.88 21.85 -10.11
N GLU A 688 -9.14 21.65 -8.82
CA GLU A 688 -9.42 22.71 -7.85
C GLU A 688 -8.23 23.67 -7.70
N GLU A 689 -7.00 23.14 -7.65
CA GLU A 689 -5.78 23.94 -7.61
C GLU A 689 -5.66 24.84 -8.87
N TYR A 690 -5.99 24.30 -10.05
CA TYR A 690 -6.07 25.07 -11.29
C TYR A 690 -7.16 26.16 -11.24
N ILE A 691 -8.37 25.83 -10.79
CA ILE A 691 -9.49 26.78 -10.70
C ILE A 691 -9.17 27.92 -9.74
N LYS A 692 -8.47 27.66 -8.63
CA LYS A 692 -8.12 28.68 -7.64
C LYS A 692 -6.96 29.57 -8.05
N MET A 693 -5.95 29.02 -8.74
CA MET A 693 -4.72 29.77 -9.06
C MET A 693 -4.69 30.31 -10.49
N ALA A 694 -4.97 29.47 -11.49
CA ALA A 694 -4.79 29.84 -12.89
C ALA A 694 -6.01 30.55 -13.47
N PHE A 695 -7.23 30.08 -13.15
CA PHE A 695 -8.45 30.62 -13.73
C PHE A 695 -8.66 32.14 -13.48
N PRO A 696 -8.37 32.71 -12.29
CA PRO A 696 -8.45 34.15 -12.06
C PRO A 696 -7.45 34.96 -12.90
N LEU A 697 -6.24 34.42 -13.09
CA LEU A 697 -5.19 35.09 -13.91
C LEU A 697 -5.58 35.14 -15.38
N ILE A 698 -6.31 34.13 -15.87
CA ILE A 698 -6.83 34.07 -17.24
C ILE A 698 -7.85 35.19 -17.45
N ILE A 699 -8.83 35.30 -16.54
CA ILE A 699 -9.89 36.32 -16.62
C ILE A 699 -9.27 37.73 -16.54
N ALA A 700 -8.34 37.94 -15.60
CA ALA A 700 -7.63 39.21 -15.47
C ALA A 700 -6.81 39.55 -16.72
N GLY A 701 -6.12 38.56 -17.30
CA GLY A 701 -5.35 38.73 -18.52
C GLY A 701 -6.21 39.12 -19.72
N SER A 702 -7.31 38.40 -19.95
CA SER A 702 -8.26 38.72 -21.02
C SER A 702 -8.87 40.11 -20.86
N PHE A 703 -9.21 40.51 -19.64
CA PHE A 703 -9.71 41.85 -19.35
C PHE A 703 -8.67 42.95 -19.66
N VAL A 704 -7.42 42.77 -19.24
CA VAL A 704 -6.33 43.72 -19.52
C VAL A 704 -6.08 43.85 -21.02
N ILE A 705 -6.05 42.73 -21.75
CA ILE A 705 -5.90 42.72 -23.21
C ILE A 705 -7.01 43.54 -23.86
N LYS A 706 -8.26 43.23 -23.53
CA LYS A 706 -9.40 43.90 -24.14
C LYS A 706 -9.42 45.40 -23.83
N THR A 707 -8.95 45.78 -22.65
CA THR A 707 -8.78 47.19 -22.27
C THR A 707 -7.72 47.88 -23.13
N ILE A 708 -6.54 47.27 -23.34
CA ILE A 708 -5.47 47.83 -24.18
C ILE A 708 -5.90 47.94 -25.65
N GLU A 709 -6.69 46.96 -26.13
CA GLU A 709 -7.29 46.96 -27.47
C GLU A 709 -8.26 48.15 -27.65
N VAL A 710 -9.19 48.34 -26.72
CA VAL A 710 -10.17 49.45 -26.74
C VAL A 710 -9.50 50.82 -26.62
N LEU A 711 -8.40 50.92 -25.86
CA LEU A 711 -7.62 52.15 -25.70
C LEU A 711 -6.69 52.48 -26.89
N GLY A 712 -6.57 51.59 -27.89
CA GLY A 712 -5.70 51.79 -29.05
C GLY A 712 -4.20 51.76 -28.76
N LEU A 713 -3.81 51.39 -27.52
CA LEU A 713 -2.41 51.32 -27.06
C LEU A 713 -1.63 50.13 -27.65
N LEU A 714 -2.33 49.22 -28.34
CA LEU A 714 -1.75 48.02 -28.95
C LEU A 714 -0.62 48.36 -29.95
N ARG A 715 -0.77 49.45 -30.72
CA ARG A 715 0.22 49.91 -31.71
C ARG A 715 1.54 50.37 -31.08
N ALA A 716 1.48 51.00 -29.90
CA ALA A 716 2.69 51.45 -29.18
C ALA A 716 3.51 50.25 -28.69
N VAL A 717 2.84 49.20 -28.19
CA VAL A 717 3.49 47.95 -27.76
C VAL A 717 4.13 47.23 -28.96
N GLN A 718 3.46 47.20 -30.11
CA GLN A 718 4.00 46.62 -31.35
C GLN A 718 5.29 47.31 -31.80
N GLN A 719 5.34 48.65 -31.76
CA GLN A 719 6.51 49.41 -32.18
C GLN A 719 7.72 49.16 -31.28
N ILE A 720 7.51 49.07 -29.96
CA ILE A 720 8.58 48.78 -28.97
C ILE A 720 9.20 47.40 -29.22
N LEU A 721 8.38 46.41 -29.58
CA LEU A 721 8.85 45.04 -29.83
C LEU A 721 9.37 44.78 -31.25
N SER A 722 9.06 45.68 -32.19
CA SER A 722 9.42 45.50 -33.60
C SER A 722 10.90 45.15 -33.85
N PRO A 723 11.90 45.71 -33.13
CA PRO A 723 13.30 45.34 -33.39
C PRO A 723 13.61 43.88 -33.11
N ILE A 724 12.86 43.23 -32.23
CA ILE A 724 13.04 41.80 -31.92
C ILE A 724 12.18 40.95 -32.86
N THR A 725 10.93 41.34 -33.09
CA THR A 725 9.98 40.53 -33.85
C THR A 725 10.22 40.59 -35.36
N THR A 726 10.43 41.76 -35.94
CA THR A 726 10.63 41.89 -37.40
C THR A 726 12.08 41.70 -37.81
N LEU A 727 13.04 42.30 -37.08
CA LEU A 727 14.45 42.32 -37.50
C LEU A 727 15.19 41.01 -37.17
N TRP A 728 14.96 40.45 -35.98
CA TRP A 728 15.65 39.24 -35.54
C TRP A 728 14.88 37.96 -35.87
N LEU A 729 13.57 37.93 -35.63
CA LEU A 729 12.72 36.75 -35.85
C LEU A 729 12.11 36.68 -37.26
N GLY A 730 12.11 37.78 -38.03
CA GLY A 730 11.49 37.81 -39.37
C GLY A 730 9.96 37.68 -39.36
N LEU A 731 9.32 37.94 -38.22
CA LEU A 731 7.87 37.82 -38.01
C LEU A 731 7.18 39.18 -38.17
N PRO A 732 5.89 39.21 -38.55
CA PRO A 732 5.12 40.45 -38.59
C PRO A 732 5.05 41.15 -37.20
N PRO A 733 5.00 42.50 -37.14
CA PRO A 733 4.97 43.25 -35.87
C PRO A 733 3.85 42.82 -34.92
N GLU A 734 2.72 42.40 -35.47
CA GLU A 734 1.51 41.96 -34.75
C GLU A 734 1.81 40.75 -33.85
N THR A 735 2.74 39.88 -34.27
CA THR A 735 3.14 38.71 -33.49
C THR A 735 3.83 39.07 -32.19
N GLY A 736 4.46 40.25 -32.07
CA GLY A 736 5.10 40.69 -30.83
C GLY A 736 4.11 40.80 -29.67
N VAL A 737 2.90 41.28 -29.96
CA VAL A 737 1.83 41.37 -28.96
C VAL A 737 1.39 39.98 -28.51
N THR A 738 1.30 39.03 -29.45
CA THR A 738 0.95 37.63 -29.12
C THR A 738 1.97 37.00 -28.18
N LEU A 739 3.28 37.27 -28.36
CA LEU A 739 4.34 36.75 -27.48
C LEU A 739 4.26 37.33 -26.06
N ILE A 740 3.96 38.62 -25.88
CA ILE A 740 3.76 39.18 -24.52
C ILE A 740 2.60 38.47 -23.82
N PHE A 741 1.47 38.32 -24.50
CA PHE A 741 0.29 37.72 -23.88
C PHE A 741 0.42 36.20 -23.70
N GLY A 742 1.30 35.56 -24.45
CA GLY A 742 1.75 34.18 -24.22
C GLY A 742 2.32 33.94 -22.82
N VAL A 743 2.84 34.99 -22.15
CA VAL A 743 3.30 34.93 -20.75
C VAL A 743 2.12 34.64 -19.81
N LEU A 744 0.95 35.23 -20.07
CA LEU A 744 -0.22 35.02 -19.22
C LEU A 744 -0.77 33.61 -19.43
N ARG A 745 -0.87 33.19 -20.70
CA ARG A 745 -1.43 31.89 -21.07
C ARG A 745 -0.98 31.55 -22.50
N LYS A 746 -0.46 30.34 -22.70
CA LYS A 746 0.22 29.97 -23.96
C LYS A 746 -0.75 29.75 -25.14
N GLU A 747 -1.92 29.16 -24.90
CA GLU A 747 -2.96 28.94 -25.91
C GLU A 747 -3.57 30.25 -26.44
N LEU A 748 -3.54 31.32 -25.65
CA LEU A 748 -3.93 32.65 -26.12
C LEU A 748 -3.03 33.17 -27.25
N MET A 749 -1.82 32.64 -27.44
CA MET A 749 -0.98 33.07 -28.56
C MET A 749 -1.64 32.80 -29.91
N LEU A 750 -2.24 31.62 -30.11
CA LEU A 750 -2.91 31.26 -31.36
C LEU A 750 -4.22 32.03 -31.54
N VAL A 751 -4.98 32.21 -30.46
CA VAL A 751 -6.24 32.98 -30.48
C VAL A 751 -5.97 34.45 -30.79
N MET A 752 -5.00 35.05 -30.11
CA MET A 752 -4.59 36.44 -30.35
C MET A 752 -3.99 36.62 -31.74
N LEU A 753 -3.27 35.62 -32.25
CA LEU A 753 -2.80 35.65 -33.63
C LEU A 753 -3.99 35.70 -34.61
N ALA A 754 -5.04 34.90 -34.39
CA ALA A 754 -6.25 34.95 -35.22
C ALA A 754 -6.97 36.29 -35.13
N THR A 755 -7.11 36.83 -33.91
CA THR A 755 -7.77 38.12 -33.68
C THR A 755 -6.99 39.28 -34.29
N LEU A 756 -5.67 39.31 -34.15
CA LEU A 756 -4.83 40.40 -34.65
C LEU A 756 -4.64 40.36 -36.17
N LEU A 757 -4.61 39.17 -36.76
CA LEU A 757 -4.55 39.03 -38.23
C LEU A 757 -5.94 39.11 -38.87
N GLY A 758 -7.02 39.09 -38.08
CA GLY A 758 -8.40 39.14 -38.56
C GLY A 758 -8.84 37.90 -39.34
N THR A 759 -8.10 36.80 -39.27
CA THR A 759 -8.36 35.57 -40.02
C THR A 759 -7.91 34.34 -39.22
N THR A 760 -8.68 33.26 -39.31
CA THR A 760 -8.30 31.93 -38.79
C THR A 760 -7.57 31.09 -39.85
N ASN A 761 -7.48 31.58 -41.08
CA ASN A 761 -6.65 31.01 -42.14
C ASN A 761 -5.31 31.74 -42.19
N PHE A 762 -4.34 31.27 -41.41
CA PHE A 762 -3.05 31.92 -41.24
C PHE A 762 -2.19 31.94 -42.52
N SER A 763 -2.41 30.99 -43.43
CA SER A 763 -1.64 30.89 -44.69
C SER A 763 -1.84 32.08 -45.63
N THR A 764 -2.89 32.88 -45.43
CA THR A 764 -3.12 34.09 -46.25
C THR A 764 -2.28 35.29 -45.79
N VAL A 765 -1.67 35.23 -44.61
CA VAL A 765 -0.92 36.35 -44.02
C VAL A 765 0.49 35.95 -43.61
N LEU A 766 0.69 34.71 -43.12
CA LEU A 766 1.97 34.19 -42.68
C LEU A 766 2.52 33.17 -43.68
N THR A 767 3.83 33.24 -43.93
CA THR A 767 4.56 32.22 -44.69
C THR A 767 4.79 30.95 -43.85
N SER A 768 5.05 29.82 -44.52
CA SER A 768 5.43 28.55 -43.88
C SER A 768 6.61 28.73 -42.91
N THR A 769 7.65 29.44 -43.34
CA THR A 769 8.81 29.75 -42.52
C THR A 769 8.45 30.59 -41.29
N GLN A 770 7.60 31.62 -41.44
CA GLN A 770 7.15 32.42 -40.30
C GLN A 770 6.32 31.61 -39.30
N MET A 771 5.46 30.70 -39.79
CA MET A 771 4.69 29.79 -38.94
C MET A 771 5.59 28.84 -38.14
N ILE A 772 6.65 28.32 -38.76
CA ILE A 772 7.62 27.45 -38.08
C ILE A 772 8.42 28.24 -37.04
N VAL A 773 8.95 29.42 -37.40
CA VAL A 773 9.73 30.26 -36.49
C VAL A 773 8.90 30.70 -35.30
N PHE A 774 7.67 31.17 -35.54
CA PHE A 774 6.75 31.54 -34.47
C PHE A 774 6.50 30.36 -33.52
N THR A 775 6.35 29.15 -34.06
CA THR A 775 6.12 27.95 -33.26
C THR A 775 7.35 27.55 -32.43
N ILE A 776 8.56 27.62 -33.00
CA ILE A 776 9.82 27.36 -32.26
C ILE A 776 9.96 28.35 -31.11
N VAL A 777 9.69 29.64 -31.36
CA VAL A 777 9.70 30.65 -30.30
C VAL A 777 8.63 30.27 -29.28
N ALA A 778 7.36 30.14 -29.65
CA ALA A 778 6.26 29.81 -28.73
C ALA A 778 6.54 28.58 -27.83
N MET A 779 7.21 27.58 -28.39
CA MET A 779 7.62 26.34 -27.73
C MET A 779 8.68 26.55 -26.65
N LEU A 780 9.76 27.26 -26.96
CA LEU A 780 10.89 27.48 -26.05
C LEU A 780 10.74 28.72 -25.16
N TYR A 781 9.78 29.59 -25.52
CA TYR A 781 9.57 30.88 -24.90
C TYR A 781 9.04 30.76 -23.47
N ILE A 782 9.18 31.85 -22.72
CA ILE A 782 8.89 32.02 -21.28
C ILE A 782 7.83 31.08 -20.67
N PRO A 783 8.01 30.59 -19.42
CA PRO A 783 6.96 29.84 -18.75
C PRO A 783 5.74 30.72 -18.57
N CYS A 784 4.53 30.13 -18.61
CA CYS A 784 3.34 30.91 -18.28
C CYS A 784 3.41 31.43 -16.84
N ILE A 785 2.67 32.48 -16.52
CA ILE A 785 2.69 33.15 -15.21
C ILE A 785 2.43 32.17 -14.06
N ALA A 786 1.57 31.17 -14.28
CA ALA A 786 1.30 30.11 -13.31
C ALA A 786 2.54 29.21 -13.09
N THR A 787 3.32 28.94 -14.13
CA THR A 787 4.57 28.18 -14.02
C THR A 787 5.65 29.01 -13.33
N ILE A 788 5.76 30.31 -13.62
CA ILE A 788 6.64 31.23 -12.89
C ILE A 788 6.27 31.24 -11.41
N ALA A 789 4.98 31.34 -11.07
CA ALA A 789 4.52 31.28 -9.69
C ALA A 789 4.88 29.95 -9.00
N ALA A 790 4.75 28.82 -9.70
CA ALA A 790 5.18 27.52 -9.19
C ALA A 790 6.70 27.45 -8.94
N LEU A 791 7.51 27.97 -9.87
CA LEU A 791 8.96 28.06 -9.71
C LEU A 791 9.35 28.96 -8.52
N VAL A 792 8.68 30.10 -8.36
CA VAL A 792 8.89 31.01 -7.22
C VAL A 792 8.57 30.30 -5.91
N LYS A 793 7.44 29.57 -5.86
CA LYS A 793 7.02 28.81 -4.68
C LYS A 793 8.01 27.70 -4.32
N GLU A 794 8.65 27.08 -5.31
CA GLU A 794 9.56 25.94 -5.08
C GLU A 794 11.02 26.35 -4.84
N PHE A 795 11.52 27.37 -5.56
CA PHE A 795 12.94 27.73 -5.57
C PHE A 795 13.24 29.18 -5.16
N GLY A 796 12.21 29.98 -4.93
CA GLY A 796 12.32 31.41 -4.63
C GLY A 796 12.53 32.28 -5.88
N TRP A 797 12.36 33.59 -5.70
CA TRP A 797 12.33 34.58 -6.79
C TRP A 797 13.61 34.60 -7.64
N LYS A 798 14.79 34.53 -7.00
CA LYS A 798 16.09 34.61 -7.70
C LYS A 798 16.32 33.47 -8.71
N ARG A 799 15.87 32.25 -8.37
CA ARG A 799 16.06 31.07 -9.21
C ARG A 799 14.98 30.98 -10.30
N ALA A 800 13.76 31.35 -9.96
CA ALA A 800 12.67 31.45 -10.94
C ALA A 800 12.96 32.51 -12.02
N SER A 801 13.49 33.68 -11.63
CA SER A 801 13.88 34.73 -12.58
C SER A 801 15.05 34.28 -13.46
N LEU A 802 16.02 33.54 -12.92
CA LEU A 802 17.12 32.98 -13.69
C LEU A 802 16.64 32.04 -14.81
N ILE A 803 15.76 31.07 -14.49
CA ILE A 803 15.18 30.16 -15.49
C ILE A 803 14.44 30.96 -16.56
N THR A 804 13.58 31.89 -16.12
CA THR A 804 12.75 32.72 -16.99
C THR A 804 13.58 33.55 -17.98
N ILE A 805 14.64 34.22 -17.51
CA ILE A 805 15.50 35.05 -18.35
C ILE A 805 16.28 34.18 -19.35
N LEU A 806 16.80 33.04 -18.89
CA LEU A 806 17.54 32.11 -19.75
C LEU A 806 16.66 31.57 -20.89
N GLU A 807 15.41 31.22 -20.60
CA GLU A 807 14.46 30.73 -21.61
C GLU A 807 14.06 31.82 -22.61
N ILE A 808 13.79 33.04 -22.17
CA ILE A 808 13.50 34.17 -23.07
C ILE A 808 14.67 34.38 -24.03
N PHE A 809 15.89 34.45 -23.50
CA PHE A 809 17.09 34.64 -24.30
C PHE A 809 17.27 33.49 -25.30
N PHE A 810 17.14 32.25 -24.83
CA PHE A 810 17.32 31.07 -25.67
C PHE A 810 16.24 30.97 -26.76
N ALA A 811 14.98 31.25 -26.45
CA ALA A 811 13.88 31.20 -27.41
C ALA A 811 14.05 32.23 -28.53
N ILE A 812 14.43 33.47 -28.19
CA ILE A 812 14.71 34.52 -29.18
C ILE A 812 15.92 34.13 -30.02
N PHE A 813 16.99 33.65 -29.40
CA PHE A 813 18.20 33.22 -30.10
C PHE A 813 17.94 32.05 -31.07
N ALA A 814 17.28 30.98 -30.60
CA ALA A 814 16.91 29.82 -31.39
C ALA A 814 15.95 30.19 -32.53
N GLY A 815 14.95 31.04 -32.27
CA GLY A 815 14.02 31.53 -33.28
C GLY A 815 14.71 32.32 -34.40
N GLY A 816 15.66 33.19 -34.07
CA GLY A 816 16.39 33.96 -35.09
C GLY A 816 17.40 33.13 -35.88
N ILE A 817 17.96 32.07 -35.29
CA ILE A 817 18.75 31.07 -36.03
C ILE A 817 17.84 30.31 -36.99
N ALA A 818 16.70 29.82 -36.51
CA ALA A 818 15.74 29.09 -37.32
C ALA A 818 15.25 29.93 -38.51
N ALA A 819 14.94 31.21 -38.29
CA ALA A 819 14.53 32.13 -39.36
C ALA A 819 15.58 32.22 -40.47
N ARG A 820 16.86 32.34 -40.13
CA ARG A 820 17.95 32.41 -41.12
C ARG A 820 18.19 31.09 -41.84
N ILE A 821 18.16 29.97 -41.11
CA ILE A 821 18.35 28.63 -41.69
C ILE A 821 17.22 28.30 -42.66
N LEU A 822 15.98 28.56 -42.28
CA LEU A 822 14.81 28.25 -43.12
C LEU A 822 14.77 29.13 -44.38
N VAL A 823 15.13 30.41 -44.27
CA VAL A 823 15.28 31.30 -45.43
C VAL A 823 16.43 30.83 -46.34
N TYR A 824 17.56 30.39 -45.77
CA TYR A 824 18.68 29.85 -46.56
C TYR A 824 18.32 28.53 -47.29
N LEU A 825 17.49 27.70 -46.67
CA LEU A 825 16.99 26.44 -47.25
C LEU A 825 15.84 26.66 -48.25
N ASN A 826 15.42 27.91 -48.49
CA ASN A 826 14.37 28.28 -49.44
C ASN A 826 13.02 27.57 -49.17
N LEU A 827 12.68 27.40 -47.88
CA LEU A 827 11.47 26.73 -47.39
C LEU A 827 10.32 27.69 -47.05
#